data_AF-A0A8H6U5F0-F1
#
_entry.id   AF-A0A8H6U5F0-F1
#
_cell.length_a   1.000
_cell.length_b   1.000
_cell.length_c   1.000
_cell.angle_alpha   90.00
_cell.angle_beta   90.00
_cell.angle_gamma   90.00
#
_symmetry.space_group_name_H-M   'P 1'
#
loop_
_entity.id
_entity.type
_entity.pdbx_description
1 polymer ?
#
loop_
_entity_poly.entity_id
_entity_poly.type
_entity_poly.pdbx_seq_one_letter_code
_entity_poly.pdbx_strand_id
1 'polypeptide(L)'
;MSKLSTYVHVPMENRITVTLLCCVSFVCIESLRKNWRPALTHLSNGLRIIESLPMSMLNRLRDTVSIYGSVNNTEEELGMDYILRLFATWEVSCALFAENFRPVISIKLYRGRELDDKPLDEFESITQAHRAIVQYTRDVFALVWLFRDHQGDDQFWSQPIPRRQHEILSHRGDCMGGLFERFMAKPQAPPSGTGEHYSVCLDMLHYSCARLLCENLRRKKSREPSSAENVARYAELVSIADRLHQGFAAKQSETTPFSRSFTLDIGIIPPLYFIIVSCHDPKVQKGAFRILREYPQRENLWDGISVGNLLATAKNMGHGSSHPLKESRTMSSFPHEIPAIAEEKTGFDLNVQHGHQDLVQAVAFNAYGDRCATGSVDGKIKVFNRHKDGVWHHCDTWGAHGGEILELQWLPPTVYPNLIASLGIEGRFKLWAEDPSAAPGRRFSASNRATTSKAAYEMRSAKYPYRSFSMKHNEETRHTYLALLASDGRLMVFENEQPENMSEYTPIDELSICTKPSRGEEVSFRVRFDPNPDPCYNAMQAGVASDSLALVVAGMAAVKIYRSRDVITTSYGVAQMQREFYLALEVGIHRGLVRDVAWAPGNIRGHDIIATACQDGFVRVFRIDTPHSSNEGKSWSTSELARYENHQVQTSSRAGQLNDKQQHQSGLSASLAKSGSHAERHFSGQLGQVKHACKEIAKLDSHRTPVWRVGFDDDGQILASTGDDGKLDGYAMIAPRKPWSREDNHHGGGSGPIFMPWNPITAMSGIVLKKSGEEVNVAM
;
A
#
# COMPACT_ATOMS: atom_id res chain seq x y z
N MET A 1 15.23 -12.80 -3.96
CA MET A 1 16.18 -13.93 -3.95
C MET A 1 17.57 -13.55 -4.47
N SER A 2 17.75 -12.71 -5.51
CA SER A 2 19.09 -12.40 -6.07
C SER A 2 19.93 -11.35 -5.31
N LYS A 3 19.35 -10.53 -4.40
CA LYS A 3 20.12 -9.57 -3.57
C LYS A 3 20.84 -10.21 -2.36
N LEU A 4 20.49 -11.45 -2.00
CA LEU A 4 21.13 -12.16 -0.89
C LEU A 4 22.41 -12.90 -1.31
N SER A 5 22.65 -13.05 -2.62
CA SER A 5 23.90 -13.61 -3.13
C SER A 5 25.06 -12.62 -3.09
N THR A 6 24.81 -11.32 -2.94
CA THR A 6 25.86 -10.29 -2.73
C THR A 6 26.47 -10.33 -1.33
N TYR A 7 25.90 -11.11 -0.41
CA TYR A 7 26.38 -11.30 0.96
C TYR A 7 27.08 -12.66 1.15
N VAL A 8 27.89 -13.12 0.18
CA VAL A 8 28.64 -14.40 0.30
C VAL A 8 29.52 -14.43 1.57
N HIS A 9 29.99 -13.26 2.02
CA HIS A 9 30.83 -13.09 3.20
C HIS A 9 30.07 -12.99 4.55
N VAL A 10 28.74 -12.91 4.53
CA VAL A 10 27.92 -12.91 5.74
C VAL A 10 27.53 -14.35 6.09
N PRO A 11 27.66 -14.78 7.36
CA PRO A 11 27.23 -16.10 7.80
C PRO A 11 25.81 -16.41 7.30
N MET A 12 25.59 -17.65 6.88
CA MET A 12 24.31 -18.07 6.28
C MET A 12 23.11 -17.81 7.21
N GLU A 13 23.33 -17.88 8.52
CA GLU A 13 22.35 -17.56 9.56
C GLU A 13 21.89 -16.10 9.48
N ASN A 14 22.81 -15.14 9.39
CA ASN A 14 22.51 -13.71 9.29
C ASN A 14 21.74 -13.37 8.00
N ARG A 15 21.98 -14.08 6.89
CA ARG A 15 21.22 -13.93 5.63
C ARG A 15 19.77 -14.38 5.77
N ILE A 16 19.53 -15.48 6.49
CA ILE A 16 18.17 -15.99 6.72
C ILE A 16 17.41 -15.04 7.65
N THR A 17 18.04 -14.57 8.72
CA THR A 17 17.45 -13.60 9.65
C THR A 17 17.00 -12.33 8.93
N VAL A 18 17.86 -11.73 8.10
CA VAL A 18 17.50 -10.53 7.32
C VAL A 18 16.35 -10.82 6.35
N THR A 19 16.34 -11.98 5.70
CA THR A 19 15.26 -12.34 4.76
C THR A 19 13.92 -12.49 5.48
N LEU A 20 13.91 -13.14 6.63
CA LEU A 20 12.70 -13.34 7.42
C LEU A 20 12.24 -12.02 8.05
N LEU A 21 13.15 -11.14 8.44
CA LEU A 21 12.82 -9.78 8.87
C LEU A 21 12.16 -8.98 7.73
N CYS A 22 12.69 -9.05 6.50
CA CYS A 22 12.02 -8.43 5.35
C CYS A 22 10.61 -9.00 5.14
N CYS A 23 10.43 -10.32 5.25
CA CYS A 23 9.10 -10.93 5.17
C CYS A 23 8.17 -10.38 6.26
N VAL A 24 8.63 -10.25 7.51
CA VAL A 24 7.87 -9.64 8.62
C VAL A 24 7.46 -8.21 8.27
N SER A 25 8.40 -7.38 7.82
CA SER A 25 8.12 -5.98 7.44
C SER A 25 7.08 -5.88 6.33
N PHE A 26 7.20 -6.69 5.27
CA PHE A 26 6.21 -6.68 4.18
C PHE A 26 4.85 -7.23 4.62
N VAL A 27 4.80 -8.27 5.45
CA VAL A 27 3.52 -8.74 6.04
C VAL A 27 2.87 -7.58 6.78
N CYS A 28 3.59 -6.86 7.64
CA CYS A 28 3.07 -5.72 8.39
C CYS A 28 2.60 -4.56 7.47
N ILE A 29 3.44 -4.14 6.52
CA ILE A 29 3.13 -3.02 5.61
C ILE A 29 1.90 -3.34 4.76
N GLU A 30 1.87 -4.50 4.12
CA GLU A 30 0.75 -4.91 3.26
C GLU A 30 -0.52 -5.12 4.09
N SER A 31 -0.40 -5.65 5.31
CA SER A 31 -1.53 -5.76 6.22
C SER A 31 -2.06 -4.38 6.62
N LEU A 32 -1.19 -3.41 6.95
CA LEU A 32 -1.58 -2.04 7.28
C LEU A 32 -2.30 -1.35 6.10
N ARG A 33 -1.87 -1.64 4.87
CA ARG A 33 -2.53 -1.20 3.63
C ARG A 33 -3.81 -1.96 3.28
N LYS A 34 -4.18 -3.00 4.05
CA LYS A 34 -5.30 -3.92 3.79
C LYS A 34 -5.14 -4.76 2.51
N ASN A 35 -3.90 -4.92 2.04
CA ASN A 35 -3.52 -5.75 0.91
C ASN A 35 -3.21 -7.19 1.36
N TRP A 36 -4.26 -7.98 1.59
CA TRP A 36 -4.15 -9.31 2.17
C TRP A 36 -3.41 -10.32 1.30
N ARG A 37 -3.59 -10.27 -0.03
CA ARG A 37 -2.95 -11.21 -0.96
C ARG A 37 -1.40 -11.10 -0.95
N PRO A 38 -0.81 -9.89 -1.10
CA PRO A 38 0.62 -9.69 -0.88
C PRO A 38 1.09 -10.07 0.52
N ALA A 39 0.36 -9.66 1.57
CA ALA A 39 0.71 -10.00 2.96
C ALA A 39 0.82 -11.53 3.16
N LEU A 40 -0.19 -12.28 2.73
CA LEU A 40 -0.20 -13.75 2.81
C LEU A 40 0.89 -14.38 1.94
N THR A 41 1.23 -13.76 0.80
CA THR A 41 2.33 -14.22 -0.05
C THR A 41 3.69 -14.07 0.65
N HIS A 42 3.94 -12.93 1.29
CA HIS A 42 5.16 -12.69 2.08
C HIS A 42 5.25 -13.63 3.28
N LEU A 43 4.13 -13.85 3.98
CA LEU A 43 4.03 -14.81 5.08
C LEU A 43 4.35 -16.24 4.62
N SER A 44 3.70 -16.70 3.54
CA SER A 44 3.90 -18.04 2.98
C SER A 44 5.35 -18.26 2.52
N ASN A 45 5.96 -17.25 1.89
CA ASN A 45 7.36 -17.32 1.50
C ASN A 45 8.30 -17.37 2.71
N GLY A 46 8.03 -16.61 3.77
CA GLY A 46 8.79 -16.70 5.02
C GLY A 46 8.67 -18.07 5.69
N LEU A 47 7.46 -18.64 5.75
CA LEU A 47 7.25 -19.99 6.28
C LEU A 47 7.96 -21.08 5.46
N ARG A 48 8.04 -20.94 4.13
CA ARG A 48 8.84 -21.86 3.27
C ARG A 48 10.32 -21.82 3.61
N ILE A 49 10.86 -20.64 3.94
CA ILE A 49 12.26 -20.51 4.40
C ILE A 49 12.41 -21.20 5.75
N ILE A 50 11.48 -20.97 6.69
CA ILE A 50 11.49 -21.60 8.02
C ILE A 50 11.36 -23.13 7.93
N GLU A 51 10.62 -23.65 6.94
CA GLU A 51 10.52 -25.08 6.68
C GLU A 51 11.90 -25.72 6.41
N SER A 52 12.82 -24.98 5.80
CA SER A 52 14.18 -25.46 5.51
C SER A 52 15.15 -25.41 6.71
N LEU A 53 14.79 -24.74 7.80
CA LEU A 53 15.68 -24.55 8.96
C LEU A 53 15.86 -25.84 9.78
N PRO A 54 17.00 -26.06 10.47
CA PRO A 54 17.19 -27.21 11.34
C PRO A 54 16.27 -27.17 12.56
N MET A 55 15.90 -28.33 13.09
CA MET A 55 15.05 -28.44 14.30
C MET A 55 15.68 -27.80 15.54
N SER A 56 17.01 -27.72 15.62
CA SER A 56 17.72 -27.05 16.72
C SER A 56 17.36 -25.57 16.84
N MET A 57 17.14 -24.86 15.73
CA MET A 57 16.69 -23.47 15.76
C MET A 57 15.23 -23.34 16.19
N LEU A 58 14.35 -24.24 15.74
CA LEU A 58 12.94 -24.22 16.12
C LEU A 58 12.71 -24.66 17.57
N ASN A 59 13.62 -25.45 18.14
CA ASN A 59 13.57 -25.82 19.55
C ASN A 59 13.70 -24.61 20.48
N ARG A 60 14.27 -23.47 20.05
CA ARG A 60 14.30 -22.22 20.83
C ARG A 60 12.89 -21.63 21.06
N LEU A 61 11.90 -22.01 20.25
CA LEU A 61 10.48 -21.71 20.53
C LEU A 61 9.93 -22.50 21.73
N ARG A 62 10.66 -23.52 22.23
CA ARG A 62 10.30 -24.34 23.38
C ARG A 62 10.83 -23.73 24.69
N ASP A 63 12.06 -23.20 24.68
CA ASP A 63 12.74 -22.69 25.88
C ASP A 63 12.80 -21.15 25.87
N THR A 64 11.90 -20.50 26.62
CA THR A 64 11.81 -19.02 26.67
C THR A 64 12.53 -18.45 27.88
N VAL A 65 13.71 -18.96 28.24
CA VAL A 65 14.49 -18.37 29.33
C VAL A 65 15.32 -17.25 28.73
N SER A 66 15.02 -16.01 29.16
CA SER A 66 15.83 -14.80 28.98
C SER A 66 15.50 -13.87 27.79
N ILE A 67 14.45 -13.06 27.92
CA ILE A 67 14.37 -11.76 27.23
C ILE A 67 14.59 -10.59 28.21
N TYR A 68 14.49 -10.82 29.53
CA TYR A 68 14.68 -9.77 30.55
C TYR A 68 15.77 -10.08 31.60
N GLY A 69 16.55 -11.16 31.44
CA GLY A 69 17.40 -11.68 32.54
C GLY A 69 18.86 -12.01 32.25
N SER A 70 19.36 -11.91 31.01
CA SER A 70 20.77 -12.19 30.69
C SER A 70 21.42 -10.95 30.11
N VAL A 71 22.29 -10.33 30.90
CA VAL A 71 23.02 -9.10 30.59
C VAL A 71 24.14 -9.34 29.55
N ASN A 72 24.31 -10.56 29.01
CA ASN A 72 25.49 -10.93 28.22
C ASN A 72 25.23 -11.60 26.85
N ASN A 73 24.01 -11.62 26.31
CA ASN A 73 23.80 -12.13 24.94
C ASN A 73 23.89 -11.00 23.91
N THR A 74 24.73 -11.19 22.89
CA THR A 74 24.92 -10.24 21.78
C THR A 74 23.59 -9.95 21.07
N GLU A 75 23.39 -8.69 20.68
CA GLU A 75 22.15 -8.17 20.05
C GLU A 75 21.68 -8.97 18.80
N GLU A 76 22.56 -9.75 18.18
CA GLU A 76 22.26 -10.60 17.01
C GLU A 76 21.41 -11.85 17.32
N GLU A 77 21.55 -12.48 18.50
CA GLU A 77 20.82 -13.72 18.83
C GLU A 77 19.36 -13.47 19.25
N LEU A 78 19.05 -12.28 19.77
CA LEU A 78 17.72 -11.89 20.21
C LEU A 78 16.73 -11.66 19.05
N GLY A 79 17.23 -11.41 17.83
CA GLY A 79 16.41 -11.10 16.66
C GLY A 79 15.69 -12.31 16.06
N MET A 80 16.36 -13.45 15.89
CA MET A 80 15.80 -14.61 15.18
C MET A 80 14.71 -15.30 15.99
N ASP A 81 14.87 -15.42 17.31
CA ASP A 81 13.87 -16.04 18.18
C ASP A 81 12.55 -15.26 18.18
N TYR A 82 12.62 -13.93 18.19
CA TYR A 82 11.44 -13.07 18.07
C TYR A 82 10.77 -13.21 16.72
N ILE A 83 11.54 -13.21 15.62
CA ILE A 83 11.01 -13.43 14.27
C ILE A 83 10.30 -14.77 14.16
N LEU A 84 10.88 -15.86 14.66
CA LEU A 84 10.24 -17.18 14.65
C LEU A 84 8.94 -17.19 15.46
N ARG A 85 8.86 -16.46 16.58
CA ARG A 85 7.63 -16.31 17.37
C ARG A 85 6.55 -15.58 16.59
N LEU A 86 6.88 -14.48 15.90
CA LEU A 86 5.93 -13.77 15.04
C LEU A 86 5.35 -14.68 13.97
N PHE A 87 6.20 -15.43 13.24
CA PHE A 87 5.72 -16.38 12.23
C PHE A 87 4.85 -17.49 12.83
N ALA A 88 5.24 -18.03 13.99
CA ALA A 88 4.48 -19.07 14.67
C ALA A 88 3.12 -18.56 15.18
N THR A 89 3.03 -17.30 15.59
CA THR A 89 1.76 -16.65 15.95
C THR A 89 0.92 -16.39 14.71
N TRP A 90 1.50 -15.82 13.65
CA TRP A 90 0.76 -15.46 12.44
C TRP A 90 0.25 -16.66 11.64
N GLU A 91 0.95 -17.80 11.64
CA GLU A 91 0.43 -18.99 10.97
C GLU A 91 -0.80 -19.57 11.68
N VAL A 92 -0.86 -19.53 13.01
CA VAL A 92 -2.01 -19.96 13.81
C VAL A 92 -3.17 -18.99 13.56
N SER A 93 -2.88 -17.69 13.55
CA SER A 93 -3.84 -16.64 13.18
C SER A 93 -4.42 -16.86 11.78
N CYS A 94 -3.57 -17.15 10.80
CA CYS A 94 -3.98 -17.43 9.42
C CYS A 94 -4.79 -18.70 9.29
N ALA A 95 -4.47 -19.75 10.06
CA ALA A 95 -5.19 -21.02 9.98
C ALA A 95 -6.67 -20.90 10.35
N LEU A 96 -7.05 -19.85 11.09
CA LEU A 96 -8.45 -19.52 11.41
C LEU A 96 -9.16 -18.67 10.33
N PHE A 97 -8.39 -18.06 9.42
CA PHE A 97 -8.86 -17.04 8.48
C PHE A 97 -8.77 -17.47 7.00
N ALA A 98 -7.65 -18.08 6.62
CA ALA A 98 -7.29 -18.39 5.25
C ALA A 98 -7.50 -19.87 4.96
N GLU A 99 -8.30 -20.16 3.91
CA GLU A 99 -8.54 -21.52 3.47
C GLU A 99 -7.23 -22.16 2.98
N ASN A 100 -7.01 -23.43 3.36
CA ASN A 100 -5.85 -24.20 2.92
C ASN A 100 -4.49 -23.56 3.24
N PHE A 101 -4.41 -22.77 4.31
CA PHE A 101 -3.13 -22.26 4.82
C PHE A 101 -2.42 -23.28 5.72
N ARG A 102 -1.32 -23.88 5.23
CA ARG A 102 -0.56 -24.90 5.97
C ARG A 102 0.28 -24.29 7.10
N PRO A 103 0.04 -24.64 8.39
CA PRO A 103 0.85 -24.16 9.51
C PRO A 103 2.17 -24.94 9.59
N VAL A 104 3.23 -24.38 9.01
CA VAL A 104 4.52 -25.06 8.82
C VAL A 104 5.21 -25.32 10.16
N ILE A 105 5.30 -24.30 11.02
CA ILE A 105 6.05 -24.37 12.29
C ILE A 105 5.33 -25.34 13.24
N SER A 106 4.02 -25.23 13.35
CA SER A 106 3.17 -26.08 14.19
C SER A 106 3.31 -27.55 13.80
N ILE A 107 3.18 -27.89 12.51
CA ILE A 107 3.34 -29.28 12.04
C ILE A 107 4.75 -29.80 12.34
N LYS A 108 5.77 -28.99 12.06
CA LYS A 108 7.18 -29.39 12.22
C LYS A 108 7.55 -29.62 13.69
N LEU A 109 7.05 -28.78 14.60
CA LEU A 109 7.22 -28.98 16.04
C LEU A 109 6.40 -30.17 16.57
N TYR A 110 5.19 -30.37 16.04
CA TYR A 110 4.28 -31.43 16.48
C TYR A 110 4.77 -32.84 16.11
N ARG A 111 5.37 -33.03 14.92
CA ARG A 111 5.91 -34.34 14.48
C ARG A 111 6.92 -34.96 15.46
N GLY A 112 7.60 -34.15 16.27
CA GLY A 112 8.52 -34.64 17.31
C GLY A 112 7.86 -35.01 18.64
N ARG A 113 6.55 -34.78 18.80
CA ARG A 113 5.76 -34.95 20.04
C ARG A 113 4.39 -35.57 19.83
N GLU A 114 4.08 -36.00 18.60
CA GLU A 114 2.76 -36.49 18.22
C GLU A 114 2.29 -37.70 19.05
N LEU A 115 3.22 -38.45 19.64
CA LEU A 115 2.97 -39.56 20.55
C LEU A 115 3.55 -39.34 21.96
N ASP A 116 3.94 -38.10 22.30
CA ASP A 116 4.47 -37.77 23.62
C ASP A 116 3.33 -37.65 24.64
N ASP A 117 3.21 -38.64 25.52
CA ASP A 117 2.21 -38.70 26.60
C ASP A 117 2.83 -38.42 27.99
N LYS A 118 3.96 -37.70 28.03
CA LYS A 118 4.55 -37.29 29.31
C LYS A 118 3.58 -36.40 30.11
N PRO A 119 3.45 -36.62 31.43
CA PRO A 119 2.63 -35.77 32.28
C PRO A 119 3.18 -34.34 32.31
N LEU A 120 2.28 -33.38 32.49
CA LEU A 120 2.64 -31.98 32.69
C LEU A 120 3.01 -31.73 34.15
N ASP A 121 4.08 -30.97 34.38
CA ASP A 121 4.48 -30.51 35.71
C ASP A 121 3.54 -29.42 36.24
N GLU A 122 3.56 -29.19 37.56
CA GLU A 122 2.88 -28.04 38.14
C GLU A 122 3.44 -26.72 37.62
N PHE A 123 2.55 -25.75 37.41
CA PHE A 123 2.96 -24.39 37.10
C PHE A 123 3.45 -23.68 38.36
N GLU A 124 4.69 -23.17 38.30
CA GLU A 124 5.34 -22.33 39.30
C GLU A 124 5.25 -20.84 38.93
N SER A 125 5.04 -20.52 37.65
CA SER A 125 4.95 -19.14 37.15
C SER A 125 3.96 -18.98 36.00
N ILE A 126 3.49 -17.75 35.80
CA ILE A 126 2.63 -17.35 34.68
C ILE A 126 3.30 -17.65 33.34
N THR A 127 4.60 -17.40 33.24
CA THR A 127 5.39 -17.66 32.04
C THR A 127 5.40 -19.15 31.68
N GLN A 128 5.48 -20.04 32.67
CA GLN A 128 5.41 -21.48 32.43
C GLN A 128 4.02 -21.91 31.95
N ALA A 129 2.95 -21.36 32.54
CA ALA A 129 1.58 -21.60 32.11
C ALA A 129 1.33 -21.11 30.67
N HIS A 130 1.74 -19.88 30.34
CA HIS A 130 1.63 -19.31 29.00
C HIS A 130 2.33 -20.19 27.94
N ARG A 131 3.57 -20.64 28.22
CA ARG A 131 4.31 -21.54 27.31
C ARG A 131 3.55 -22.83 27.04
N ALA A 132 3.00 -23.46 28.08
CA ALA A 132 2.23 -24.69 27.95
C ALA A 132 1.00 -24.49 27.07
N ILE A 133 0.27 -23.38 27.25
CA ILE A 133 -0.92 -23.03 26.47
C ILE A 133 -0.58 -22.75 25.00
N VAL A 134 0.47 -21.97 24.73
CA VAL A 134 0.90 -21.67 23.36
C VAL A 134 1.37 -22.94 22.65
N GLN A 135 2.10 -23.82 23.34
CA GLN A 135 2.51 -25.11 22.77
C GLN A 135 1.30 -26.00 22.48
N TYR A 136 0.38 -26.14 23.44
CA TYR A 136 -0.84 -26.92 23.26
C TYR A 136 -1.66 -26.41 22.08
N THR A 137 -1.85 -25.09 21.97
CA THR A 137 -2.58 -24.46 20.87
C THR A 137 -1.94 -24.82 19.53
N ARG A 138 -0.62 -24.68 19.39
CA ARG A 138 0.10 -25.07 18.15
C ARG A 138 -0.07 -26.55 17.81
N ASP A 139 0.05 -27.43 18.80
CA ASP A 139 -0.09 -28.88 18.60
C ASP A 139 -1.53 -29.23 18.16
N VAL A 140 -2.55 -28.57 18.72
CA VAL A 140 -3.95 -28.69 18.27
C VAL A 140 -4.12 -28.21 16.82
N PHE A 141 -3.59 -27.04 16.46
CA PHE A 141 -3.70 -26.53 15.08
C PHE A 141 -2.98 -27.41 14.07
N ALA A 142 -1.86 -28.02 14.45
CA ALA A 142 -1.19 -29.04 13.63
C ALA A 142 -2.08 -30.27 13.43
N LEU A 143 -2.68 -30.80 14.50
CA LEU A 143 -3.60 -31.95 14.42
C LEU A 143 -4.82 -31.63 13.54
N VAL A 144 -5.46 -30.48 13.75
CA VAL A 144 -6.61 -30.00 12.96
C VAL A 144 -6.25 -29.95 11.48
N TRP A 145 -5.09 -29.39 11.15
CA TRP A 145 -4.63 -29.32 9.77
C TRP A 145 -4.35 -30.70 9.16
N LEU A 146 -3.71 -31.61 9.90
CA LEU A 146 -3.35 -32.93 9.39
C LEU A 146 -4.59 -33.79 9.12
N PHE A 147 -5.64 -33.65 9.92
CA PHE A 147 -6.82 -34.52 9.89
C PHE A 147 -8.12 -33.83 9.44
N ARG A 148 -8.04 -32.61 8.89
CA ARG A 148 -9.22 -31.85 8.42
C ARG A 148 -10.11 -32.60 7.43
N ASP A 149 -9.52 -33.42 6.58
CA ASP A 149 -10.22 -34.14 5.50
C ASP A 149 -10.89 -35.42 6.02
N HIS A 150 -10.60 -35.83 7.26
CA HIS A 150 -11.13 -37.02 7.93
C HIS A 150 -12.02 -36.67 9.13
N GLN A 151 -12.53 -35.44 9.19
CA GLN A 151 -13.37 -34.99 10.30
C GLN A 151 -14.64 -35.85 10.40
N GLY A 152 -14.85 -36.48 11.56
CA GLY A 152 -16.01 -37.36 11.79
C GLY A 152 -16.00 -38.67 10.98
N ASP A 153 -14.88 -39.05 10.36
CA ASP A 153 -14.71 -40.34 9.70
C ASP A 153 -14.38 -41.44 10.70
N ASP A 154 -15.40 -42.22 11.10
CA ASP A 154 -15.25 -43.30 12.09
C ASP A 154 -14.18 -44.32 11.70
N GLN A 155 -14.00 -44.62 10.41
CA GLN A 155 -13.01 -45.59 9.95
C GLN A 155 -11.59 -45.05 10.13
N PHE A 156 -11.36 -43.79 9.76
CA PHE A 156 -10.08 -43.13 10.00
C PHE A 156 -9.74 -43.04 11.49
N TRP A 157 -10.69 -42.59 12.32
CA TRP A 157 -10.48 -42.44 13.76
C TRP A 157 -10.41 -43.76 14.53
N SER A 158 -10.75 -44.89 13.90
CA SER A 158 -10.54 -46.22 14.47
C SER A 158 -9.08 -46.67 14.39
N GLN A 159 -8.26 -46.04 13.53
CA GLN A 159 -6.85 -46.39 13.35
C GLN A 159 -6.02 -46.06 14.60
N PRO A 160 -5.04 -46.90 14.99
CA PRO A 160 -4.31 -46.73 16.24
C PRO A 160 -3.60 -45.39 16.39
N ILE A 161 -2.94 -44.91 15.33
CA ILE A 161 -2.09 -43.70 15.40
C ILE A 161 -2.93 -42.42 15.48
N PRO A 162 -3.86 -42.12 14.55
CA PRO A 162 -4.69 -40.91 14.63
C PRO A 162 -5.53 -40.84 15.91
N ARG A 163 -6.04 -42.00 16.36
CA ARG A 163 -6.76 -42.12 17.63
C ARG A 163 -5.87 -41.75 18.81
N ARG A 164 -4.67 -42.32 18.87
CA ARG A 164 -3.73 -42.07 19.98
C ARG A 164 -3.28 -40.61 20.00
N GLN A 165 -2.99 -40.02 18.85
CA GLN A 165 -2.64 -38.60 18.72
C GLN A 165 -3.74 -37.66 19.25
N HIS A 166 -5.00 -37.96 18.93
CA HIS A 166 -6.16 -37.22 19.44
C HIS A 166 -6.38 -37.42 20.94
N GLU A 167 -6.24 -38.65 21.44
CA GLU A 167 -6.39 -38.99 22.87
C GLU A 167 -5.34 -38.27 23.72
N ILE A 168 -4.08 -38.24 23.28
CA ILE A 168 -2.99 -37.54 23.98
C ILE A 168 -3.28 -36.04 24.09
N LEU A 169 -3.69 -35.39 22.99
CA LEU A 169 -3.99 -33.95 23.03
C LEU A 169 -5.29 -33.65 23.79
N SER A 170 -6.28 -34.54 23.76
CA SER A 170 -7.50 -34.39 24.56
C SER A 170 -7.17 -34.49 26.05
N HIS A 171 -6.47 -35.54 26.47
CA HIS A 171 -6.04 -35.75 27.85
C HIS A 171 -5.12 -34.61 28.35
N ARG A 172 -4.18 -34.16 27.53
CA ARG A 172 -3.32 -33.02 27.86
C ARG A 172 -4.13 -31.74 28.08
N GLY A 173 -5.16 -31.50 27.27
CA GLY A 173 -6.11 -30.40 27.47
C GLY A 173 -6.82 -30.49 28.82
N ASP A 174 -7.33 -31.66 29.18
CA ASP A 174 -8.00 -31.90 30.47
C ASP A 174 -7.07 -31.65 31.66
N CYS A 175 -5.86 -32.21 31.63
CA CYS A 175 -4.86 -32.01 32.69
C CYS A 175 -4.46 -30.54 32.83
N MET A 176 -4.27 -29.84 31.71
CA MET A 176 -3.84 -28.45 31.69
C MET A 176 -4.88 -27.52 32.32
N GLY A 177 -6.17 -27.77 32.10
CA GLY A 177 -7.26 -27.04 32.78
C GLY A 177 -7.14 -27.14 34.31
N GLY A 178 -7.00 -28.37 34.84
CA GLY A 178 -6.86 -28.58 36.28
C GLY A 178 -5.56 -28.02 36.87
N LEU A 179 -4.44 -28.05 36.13
CA LEU A 179 -3.18 -27.43 36.55
C LEU A 179 -3.30 -25.91 36.63
N PHE A 180 -4.01 -25.30 35.69
CA PHE A 180 -4.22 -23.86 35.65
C PHE A 180 -5.14 -23.39 36.79
N GLU A 181 -6.23 -24.10 37.06
CA GLU A 181 -7.10 -23.83 38.22
C GLU A 181 -6.33 -23.87 39.54
N ARG A 182 -5.48 -24.89 39.72
CA ARG A 182 -4.60 -24.99 40.90
C ARG A 182 -3.60 -23.84 40.97
N PHE A 183 -3.00 -23.44 39.84
CA PHE A 183 -2.08 -22.30 39.80
C PHE A 183 -2.78 -20.99 40.17
N MET A 184 -3.98 -20.73 39.64
CA MET A 184 -4.75 -19.52 39.93
C MET A 184 -5.23 -19.44 41.39
N ALA A 185 -5.30 -20.58 42.09
CA ALA A 185 -5.59 -20.64 43.52
C ALA A 185 -4.37 -20.35 44.42
N LYS A 186 -3.13 -20.34 43.86
CA LYS A 186 -1.91 -20.06 44.63
C LYS A 186 -1.79 -18.55 44.90
N PRO A 187 -1.19 -18.11 46.03
CA PRO A 187 -0.97 -16.69 46.32
C PRO A 187 -0.11 -15.95 45.29
N GLN A 188 0.70 -16.68 44.51
CA GLN A 188 1.54 -16.14 43.44
C GLN A 188 0.75 -15.83 42.16
N ALA A 189 -0.55 -16.16 42.09
CA ALA A 189 -1.39 -15.85 40.95
C ALA A 189 -1.58 -14.33 40.82
N PRO A 190 -1.58 -13.78 39.59
CA PRO A 190 -1.69 -12.35 39.38
C PRO A 190 -3.08 -11.85 39.83
N PRO A 191 -3.13 -10.80 40.68
CA PRO A 191 -4.38 -10.31 41.24
C PRO A 191 -5.27 -9.69 40.15
N SER A 192 -6.59 -9.79 40.37
CA SER A 192 -7.59 -9.25 39.44
C SER A 192 -7.34 -7.77 39.15
N GLY A 193 -7.43 -7.38 37.87
CA GLY A 193 -7.20 -6.00 37.41
C GLY A 193 -5.76 -5.65 37.04
N THR A 194 -4.78 -6.51 37.31
CA THR A 194 -3.38 -6.32 36.85
C THR A 194 -3.20 -6.69 35.37
N GLY A 195 -2.19 -6.12 34.71
CA GLY A 195 -1.83 -6.46 33.33
C GLY A 195 -1.58 -7.96 33.13
N GLU A 196 -0.89 -8.59 34.08
CA GLU A 196 -0.61 -10.03 34.07
C GLU A 196 -1.90 -10.87 34.17
N HIS A 197 -2.87 -10.44 34.98
CA HIS A 197 -4.18 -11.09 35.04
C HIS A 197 -4.95 -11.02 33.71
N TYR A 198 -4.83 -9.90 32.98
CA TYR A 198 -5.40 -9.79 31.62
C TYR A 198 -4.71 -10.76 30.64
N SER A 199 -3.39 -10.89 30.68
CA SER A 199 -2.65 -11.85 29.85
C SER A 199 -3.09 -13.30 30.12
N VAL A 200 -3.26 -13.64 31.40
CA VAL A 200 -3.77 -14.94 31.86
C VAL A 200 -5.20 -15.21 31.35
N CYS A 201 -6.07 -14.20 31.36
CA CYS A 201 -7.43 -14.33 30.82
C CYS A 201 -7.43 -14.52 29.29
N LEU A 202 -6.51 -13.88 28.57
CA LEU A 202 -6.35 -14.05 27.13
C LEU A 202 -5.85 -15.47 26.79
N ASP A 203 -4.84 -15.96 27.53
CA ASP A 203 -4.35 -17.33 27.39
C ASP A 203 -5.47 -18.34 27.62
N MET A 204 -6.31 -18.13 28.63
CA MET A 204 -7.46 -18.99 28.90
C MET A 204 -8.50 -18.99 27.78
N LEU A 205 -8.75 -17.83 27.16
CA LEU A 205 -9.62 -17.72 26.00
C LEU A 205 -9.08 -18.54 24.83
N HIS A 206 -7.79 -18.42 24.51
CA HIS A 206 -7.13 -19.15 23.43
C HIS A 206 -7.08 -20.66 23.69
N TYR A 207 -6.66 -21.06 24.90
CA TYR A 207 -6.64 -22.46 25.34
C TYR A 207 -8.02 -23.10 25.19
N SER A 208 -9.06 -22.44 25.69
CA SER A 208 -10.41 -23.00 25.69
C SER A 208 -10.97 -23.13 24.27
N CYS A 209 -10.64 -22.20 23.37
CA CYS A 209 -10.95 -22.33 21.94
C CYS A 209 -10.21 -23.53 21.31
N ALA A 210 -8.91 -23.68 21.58
CA ALA A 210 -8.11 -24.81 21.10
C ALA A 210 -8.65 -26.15 21.61
N ARG A 211 -9.06 -26.22 22.87
CA ARG A 211 -9.69 -27.41 23.44
C ARG A 211 -10.99 -27.78 22.73
N LEU A 212 -11.89 -26.81 22.49
CA LEU A 212 -13.12 -27.03 21.72
C LEU A 212 -12.83 -27.49 20.28
N LEU A 213 -11.81 -26.92 19.62
CA LEU A 213 -11.37 -27.33 18.29
C LEU A 213 -10.91 -28.80 18.29
N CYS A 214 -10.09 -29.20 19.25
CA CYS A 214 -9.59 -30.57 19.39
C CYS A 214 -10.73 -31.58 19.60
N GLU A 215 -11.70 -31.25 20.46
CA GLU A 215 -12.86 -32.11 20.73
C GLU A 215 -13.77 -32.27 19.48
N ASN A 216 -13.91 -31.21 18.67
CA ASN A 216 -14.79 -31.21 17.50
C ASN A 216 -14.24 -31.99 16.29
N LEU A 217 -12.98 -32.42 16.29
CA LEU A 217 -12.37 -33.17 15.17
C LEU A 217 -13.00 -34.56 14.93
N ARG A 218 -13.40 -35.25 15.99
CA ARG A 218 -14.01 -36.59 15.90
C ARG A 218 -15.52 -36.56 15.69
N ARG A 219 -16.18 -35.42 15.88
CA ARG A 219 -17.64 -35.31 15.73
C ARG A 219 -18.02 -35.31 14.25
N LYS A 220 -19.03 -36.11 13.90
CA LYS A 220 -19.67 -36.05 12.58
C LYS A 220 -20.28 -34.67 12.36
N LYS A 221 -20.21 -34.18 11.12
CA LYS A 221 -20.87 -32.93 10.69
C LYS A 221 -22.39 -33.11 10.66
N SER A 222 -23.04 -33.20 11.82
CA SER A 222 -24.50 -33.21 11.92
C SER A 222 -25.05 -31.80 12.13
N ARG A 223 -26.22 -31.52 11.57
CA ARG A 223 -27.03 -30.30 11.80
C ARG A 223 -27.73 -30.31 13.17
N GLU A 224 -27.20 -31.03 14.16
CA GLU A 224 -27.85 -31.10 15.46
C GLU A 224 -27.60 -29.83 16.26
N PRO A 225 -28.60 -29.34 17.02
CA PRO A 225 -28.42 -28.19 17.89
C PRO A 225 -27.28 -28.46 18.87
N SER A 226 -26.42 -27.45 19.06
CA SER A 226 -25.32 -27.53 20.02
C SER A 226 -25.87 -27.98 21.39
N SER A 227 -25.26 -29.00 22.00
CA SER A 227 -25.66 -29.45 23.34
C SER A 227 -25.66 -28.27 24.32
N ALA A 228 -26.59 -28.27 25.29
CA ALA A 228 -26.69 -27.20 26.28
C ALA A 228 -25.36 -26.92 27.00
N GLU A 229 -24.57 -27.97 27.22
CA GLU A 229 -23.21 -27.89 27.77
C GLU A 229 -22.23 -27.15 26.85
N ASN A 230 -22.24 -27.42 25.54
CA ASN A 230 -21.38 -26.69 24.59
C ASN A 230 -21.80 -25.22 24.47
N VAL A 231 -23.10 -24.92 24.49
CA VAL A 231 -23.59 -23.53 24.49
C VAL A 231 -23.13 -22.78 25.74
N ALA A 232 -23.17 -23.42 26.92
CA ALA A 232 -22.65 -22.85 28.15
C ALA A 232 -21.14 -22.54 28.06
N ARG A 233 -20.34 -23.46 27.50
CA ARG A 233 -18.90 -23.24 27.26
C ARG A 233 -18.63 -22.07 26.31
N TYR A 234 -19.37 -21.95 25.20
CA TYR A 234 -19.24 -20.79 24.32
C TYR A 234 -19.66 -19.48 25.00
N ALA A 235 -20.71 -19.50 25.83
CA ALA A 235 -21.13 -18.32 26.60
C ALA A 235 -20.07 -17.86 27.60
N GLU A 236 -19.37 -18.79 28.25
CA GLU A 236 -18.23 -18.50 29.13
C GLU A 236 -17.10 -17.80 28.36
N LEU A 237 -16.77 -18.27 27.15
CA LEU A 237 -15.76 -17.62 26.31
C LEU A 237 -16.13 -16.19 25.93
N VAL A 238 -17.40 -15.95 25.60
CA VAL A 238 -17.90 -14.58 25.36
C VAL A 238 -17.78 -13.73 26.61
N SER A 239 -18.05 -14.28 27.79
CA SER A 239 -17.87 -13.57 29.07
C SER A 239 -16.41 -13.21 29.36
N ILE A 240 -15.46 -14.11 29.06
CA ILE A 240 -14.03 -13.82 29.16
C ILE A 240 -13.64 -12.70 28.18
N ALA A 241 -14.08 -12.78 26.92
CA ALA A 241 -13.80 -11.75 25.91
C ALA A 241 -14.41 -10.38 26.27
N ASP A 242 -15.60 -10.35 26.87
CA ASP A 242 -16.27 -9.12 27.31
C ASP A 242 -15.49 -8.44 28.45
N ARG A 243 -14.98 -9.20 29.42
CA ARG A 243 -14.10 -8.67 30.49
C ARG A 243 -12.79 -8.10 29.93
N LEU A 244 -12.18 -8.78 28.97
CA LEU A 244 -10.98 -8.31 28.28
C LEU A 244 -11.26 -7.01 27.51
N HIS A 245 -12.37 -6.94 26.79
CA HIS A 245 -12.82 -5.74 26.08
C HIS A 245 -13.04 -4.56 27.01
N GLN A 246 -13.79 -4.74 28.11
CA GLN A 246 -14.07 -3.69 29.09
C GLN A 246 -12.79 -3.17 29.77
N GLY A 247 -11.89 -4.07 30.17
CA GLY A 247 -10.60 -3.69 30.77
C GLY A 247 -9.70 -2.92 29.81
N PHE A 248 -9.77 -3.22 28.52
CA PHE A 248 -9.04 -2.48 27.48
C PHE A 248 -9.66 -1.11 27.21
N ALA A 249 -10.99 -1.03 27.09
CA ALA A 249 -11.72 0.22 26.88
C ALA A 249 -11.52 1.21 28.03
N ALA A 250 -11.47 0.73 29.28
CA ALA A 250 -11.18 1.55 30.46
C ALA A 250 -9.81 2.22 30.37
N LYS A 251 -8.76 1.48 30.00
CA LYS A 251 -7.38 1.98 29.83
C LYS A 251 -7.25 3.00 28.69
N GLN A 252 -8.02 2.85 27.61
CA GLN A 252 -7.98 3.80 26.51
C GLN A 252 -8.61 5.16 26.85
N SER A 253 -9.62 5.22 27.73
CA SER A 253 -10.28 6.47 28.11
C SER A 253 -9.37 7.45 28.87
N GLU A 254 -8.26 6.98 29.42
CA GLU A 254 -7.24 7.78 30.10
C GLU A 254 -6.19 8.38 29.13
N THR A 255 -6.17 7.92 27.88
CA THR A 255 -5.26 8.38 26.80
C THR A 255 -6.04 9.03 25.65
N THR A 256 -5.36 9.77 24.76
CA THR A 256 -6.01 10.59 23.73
C THR A 256 -7.12 9.84 22.94
N PRO A 257 -8.33 10.41 22.81
CA PRO A 257 -9.56 9.65 22.51
C PRO A 257 -9.71 9.13 21.06
N PHE A 258 -8.68 9.14 20.22
CA PHE A 258 -8.86 8.98 18.76
C PHE A 258 -7.88 8.10 17.99
N SER A 259 -6.99 7.32 18.63
CA SER A 259 -6.11 6.41 17.88
C SER A 259 -6.51 4.94 18.09
N ARG A 260 -6.99 4.27 17.02
CA ARG A 260 -7.09 2.80 17.03
C ARG A 260 -5.69 2.23 17.15
N SER A 261 -5.45 1.40 18.16
CA SER A 261 -4.17 0.75 18.34
C SER A 261 -4.03 -0.47 17.42
N PHE A 262 -2.79 -0.79 17.05
CA PHE A 262 -2.44 -1.97 16.28
C PHE A 262 -1.48 -2.84 17.10
N THR A 263 -1.69 -4.15 17.11
CA THR A 263 -0.76 -5.12 17.71
C THR A 263 -0.36 -6.19 16.68
N LEU A 264 0.87 -6.69 16.77
CA LEU A 264 1.36 -7.80 15.95
C LEU A 264 0.94 -9.18 16.49
N ASP A 265 0.46 -9.23 17.74
CA ASP A 265 0.01 -10.44 18.39
C ASP A 265 -1.48 -10.73 18.13
N ILE A 266 -1.94 -11.89 18.60
CA ILE A 266 -3.34 -12.30 18.57
C ILE A 266 -4.00 -11.88 19.89
N GLY A 267 -5.16 -11.22 19.80
CA GLY A 267 -6.00 -10.87 20.94
C GLY A 267 -7.32 -11.65 20.92
N ILE A 268 -8.44 -10.95 21.05
CA ILE A 268 -9.77 -11.55 21.18
C ILE A 268 -10.52 -11.68 19.86
N ILE A 269 -10.07 -11.05 18.76
CA ILE A 269 -10.80 -11.09 17.47
C ILE A 269 -10.90 -12.52 16.91
N PRO A 270 -9.82 -13.33 16.78
CA PRO A 270 -9.95 -14.68 16.23
C PRO A 270 -10.78 -15.64 17.11
N PRO A 271 -10.67 -15.63 18.45
CA PRO A 271 -11.60 -16.36 19.32
C PRO A 271 -13.07 -15.98 19.11
N LEU A 272 -13.38 -14.68 19.02
CA LEU A 272 -14.75 -14.21 18.78
C LEU A 272 -15.27 -14.69 17.42
N TYR A 273 -14.44 -14.62 16.38
CA TYR A 273 -14.76 -15.19 15.08
C TYR A 273 -15.07 -16.69 15.18
N PHE A 274 -14.18 -17.47 15.83
CA PHE A 274 -14.38 -18.90 16.06
C PHE A 274 -15.71 -19.22 16.76
N ILE A 275 -16.07 -18.45 17.80
CA ILE A 275 -17.35 -18.62 18.51
C ILE A 275 -18.53 -18.35 17.57
N ILE A 276 -18.47 -17.27 16.78
CA ILE A 276 -19.56 -16.88 15.86
C ILE A 276 -19.81 -17.97 14.80
N VAL A 277 -18.75 -18.57 14.26
CA VAL A 277 -18.89 -19.59 13.19
C VAL A 277 -19.17 -21.00 13.74
N SER A 278 -18.82 -21.28 14.99
CA SER A 278 -18.93 -22.64 15.57
C SER A 278 -20.17 -22.83 16.45
N CYS A 279 -20.59 -21.78 17.17
CA CYS A 279 -21.77 -21.83 18.05
C CYS A 279 -23.05 -21.58 17.26
N HIS A 280 -24.08 -22.40 17.44
CA HIS A 280 -25.37 -22.25 16.76
C HIS A 280 -26.44 -21.54 17.63
N ASP A 281 -26.09 -21.12 18.84
CA ASP A 281 -26.99 -20.38 19.72
C ASP A 281 -27.03 -18.87 19.35
N PRO A 282 -28.20 -18.30 19.00
CA PRO A 282 -28.31 -16.91 18.58
C PRO A 282 -27.90 -15.88 19.65
N LYS A 283 -28.11 -16.18 20.94
CA LYS A 283 -27.78 -15.24 22.03
C LYS A 283 -26.27 -15.13 22.19
N VAL A 284 -25.58 -16.27 22.20
CA VAL A 284 -24.11 -16.33 22.28
C VAL A 284 -23.47 -15.69 21.05
N GLN A 285 -23.95 -16.02 19.84
CA GLN A 285 -23.47 -15.39 18.60
C GLN A 285 -23.64 -13.86 18.61
N LYS A 286 -24.80 -13.36 19.07
CA LYS A 286 -25.07 -11.92 19.13
C LYS A 286 -24.15 -11.20 20.13
N GLY A 287 -23.88 -11.83 21.29
CA GLY A 287 -22.93 -11.31 22.27
C GLY A 287 -21.51 -11.21 21.70
N ALA A 288 -21.02 -12.29 21.08
CA ALA A 288 -19.71 -12.31 20.45
C ALA A 288 -19.58 -11.27 19.32
N PHE A 289 -20.61 -11.16 18.46
CA PHE A 289 -20.64 -10.22 17.34
C PHE A 289 -20.65 -8.75 17.79
N ARG A 290 -21.31 -8.43 18.92
CA ARG A 290 -21.28 -7.08 19.50
C ARG A 290 -19.85 -6.70 19.89
N ILE A 291 -19.19 -7.54 20.69
CA ILE A 291 -17.82 -7.30 21.18
C ILE A 291 -16.86 -7.15 20.00
N LEU A 292 -16.98 -8.01 18.98
CA LEU A 292 -16.15 -7.96 17.77
C LEU A 292 -16.20 -6.59 17.05
N ARG A 293 -17.39 -5.96 16.96
CA ARG A 293 -17.57 -4.66 16.29
C ARG A 293 -17.11 -3.47 17.15
N GLU A 294 -17.21 -3.61 18.47
CA GLU A 294 -16.88 -2.56 19.43
C GLU A 294 -15.41 -2.58 19.84
N TYR A 295 -14.68 -3.66 19.54
CA TYR A 295 -13.28 -3.80 19.91
C TYR A 295 -12.39 -2.80 19.14
N PRO A 296 -11.67 -1.89 19.83
CA PRO A 296 -11.02 -0.74 19.21
C PRO A 296 -9.60 -1.04 18.68
N GLN A 297 -9.02 -2.19 19.00
CA GLN A 297 -7.69 -2.60 18.60
C GLN A 297 -7.73 -3.52 17.39
N ARG A 298 -6.82 -3.30 16.44
CA ARG A 298 -6.57 -4.20 15.33
C ARG A 298 -5.49 -5.22 15.72
N GLU A 299 -5.72 -6.49 15.42
CA GLU A 299 -4.86 -7.61 15.84
C GLU A 299 -4.24 -8.29 14.63
N ASN A 300 -2.96 -8.07 14.35
CA ASN A 300 -2.25 -8.67 13.23
C ASN A 300 -3.03 -8.54 11.89
N LEU A 301 -3.41 -9.68 11.29
CA LEU A 301 -4.21 -9.80 10.08
C LEU A 301 -5.72 -9.58 10.29
N TRP A 302 -6.17 -9.41 11.54
CA TRP A 302 -7.58 -9.28 11.89
C TRP A 302 -7.97 -7.84 12.19
N ASP A 303 -9.08 -7.42 11.58
CA ASP A 303 -9.78 -6.16 11.90
C ASP A 303 -11.24 -6.48 12.24
N GLY A 304 -11.63 -6.24 13.49
CA GLY A 304 -12.94 -6.64 14.03
C GLY A 304 -14.11 -6.06 13.24
N ILE A 305 -13.95 -4.84 12.71
CA ILE A 305 -14.99 -4.20 11.90
C ILE A 305 -15.07 -4.84 10.52
N SER A 306 -13.93 -5.06 9.85
CA SER A 306 -13.90 -5.73 8.55
C SER A 306 -14.52 -7.13 8.62
N VAL A 307 -14.19 -7.90 9.67
CA VAL A 307 -14.75 -9.23 9.92
C VAL A 307 -16.24 -9.15 10.27
N GLY A 308 -16.65 -8.17 11.08
CA GLY A 308 -18.04 -7.97 11.45
C GLY A 308 -18.94 -7.63 10.26
N ASN A 309 -18.48 -6.76 9.35
CA ASN A 309 -19.20 -6.43 8.13
C ASN A 309 -19.37 -7.67 7.24
N LEU A 310 -18.30 -8.43 7.04
CA LEU A 310 -18.33 -9.66 6.24
C LEU A 310 -19.33 -10.69 6.77
N LEU A 311 -19.35 -10.91 8.09
CA LEU A 311 -20.29 -11.82 8.73
C LEU A 311 -21.75 -11.33 8.64
N ALA A 312 -21.98 -10.01 8.66
CA ALA A 312 -23.31 -9.44 8.47
C ALA A 312 -23.82 -9.65 7.03
N THR A 313 -22.96 -9.43 6.04
CA THR A 313 -23.27 -9.66 4.62
C THR A 313 -23.59 -11.14 4.35
N ALA A 314 -22.80 -12.07 4.90
CA ALA A 314 -23.05 -13.50 4.78
C ALA A 314 -24.41 -13.93 5.37
N LYS A 315 -24.82 -13.33 6.51
CA LYS A 315 -26.15 -13.60 7.12
C LYS A 315 -27.31 -13.05 6.27
N ASN A 316 -27.12 -11.90 5.62
CA ASN A 316 -28.15 -11.27 4.79
C ASN A 316 -28.37 -11.96 3.43
N MET A 317 -27.37 -12.66 2.89
CA MET A 317 -27.51 -13.42 1.64
C MET A 317 -28.33 -14.72 1.78
N GLY A 318 -28.64 -15.17 3.00
CA GLY A 318 -29.31 -16.45 3.28
C GLY A 318 -30.84 -16.47 3.12
N HIS A 319 -31.47 -15.46 2.51
CA HIS A 319 -32.95 -15.33 2.44
C HIS A 319 -33.55 -15.18 1.02
N GLY A 320 -32.77 -15.36 -0.05
CA GLY A 320 -33.27 -15.32 -1.44
C GLY A 320 -33.46 -16.72 -2.04
N SER A 321 -34.66 -17.02 -2.54
CA SER A 321 -35.02 -18.27 -3.20
C SER A 321 -34.34 -18.42 -4.58
N SER A 322 -33.77 -19.60 -4.81
CA SER A 322 -33.14 -20.14 -6.04
C SER A 322 -31.77 -19.57 -6.44
N HIS A 323 -30.70 -20.32 -6.17
CA HIS A 323 -29.35 -20.05 -6.69
C HIS A 323 -28.62 -21.36 -7.09
N PRO A 324 -27.73 -21.36 -8.10
CA PRO A 324 -27.08 -22.54 -8.67
C PRO A 324 -25.84 -22.95 -7.86
N LEU A 325 -26.02 -23.23 -6.57
CA LEU A 325 -25.02 -23.86 -5.69
C LEU A 325 -25.45 -25.29 -5.28
N LYS A 326 -26.20 -25.96 -6.15
CA LYS A 326 -26.70 -27.33 -5.89
C LYS A 326 -25.74 -28.44 -6.31
N GLU A 327 -24.60 -28.15 -6.94
CA GLU A 327 -23.64 -29.19 -7.32
C GLU A 327 -22.20 -28.74 -7.09
N SER A 328 -21.70 -28.98 -5.87
CA SER A 328 -20.38 -29.59 -5.63
C SER A 328 -20.22 -29.86 -4.13
N ARG A 329 -20.36 -31.15 -3.77
CA ARG A 329 -20.18 -31.68 -2.42
C ARG A 329 -18.72 -32.11 -2.24
N THR A 330 -17.95 -31.35 -1.46
CA THR A 330 -16.84 -31.85 -0.61
C THR A 330 -16.52 -30.76 0.41
N MET A 331 -17.13 -30.84 1.60
CA MET A 331 -16.99 -29.83 2.66
C MET A 331 -15.82 -30.20 3.59
N SER A 332 -14.75 -29.42 3.59
CA SER A 332 -13.64 -29.45 4.56
C SER A 332 -14.03 -28.78 5.90
N SER A 333 -13.19 -28.86 6.93
CA SER A 333 -13.48 -28.56 8.35
C SER A 333 -13.72 -27.08 8.72
N PHE A 334 -13.96 -26.21 7.74
CA PHE A 334 -14.32 -24.81 7.94
C PHE A 334 -15.59 -24.53 7.11
N PRO A 335 -16.69 -24.03 7.69
CA PRO A 335 -17.88 -23.74 6.93
C PRO A 335 -17.64 -22.53 6.02
N HIS A 336 -17.63 -22.82 4.72
CA HIS A 336 -17.79 -21.93 3.58
C HIS A 336 -16.66 -20.95 3.27
N GLU A 337 -16.29 -20.95 1.98
CA GLU A 337 -15.61 -19.86 1.29
C GLU A 337 -16.10 -18.50 1.80
N ILE A 338 -15.17 -17.66 2.23
CA ILE A 338 -15.29 -16.25 1.89
C ILE A 338 -14.98 -16.22 0.39
N PRO A 339 -15.92 -15.81 -0.50
CA PRO A 339 -15.56 -15.53 -1.89
C PRO A 339 -14.37 -14.59 -1.82
N ALA A 340 -13.22 -14.99 -2.37
CA ALA A 340 -11.93 -14.31 -2.22
C ALA A 340 -12.03 -12.79 -2.35
N ILE A 341 -12.37 -12.07 -1.27
CA ILE A 341 -13.05 -10.76 -1.32
C ILE A 341 -13.69 -10.56 -2.71
N ALA A 342 -14.84 -11.21 -2.96
CA ALA A 342 -15.74 -10.63 -3.94
C ALA A 342 -16.02 -9.23 -3.38
N GLU A 343 -15.37 -8.23 -3.98
CA GLU A 343 -15.61 -6.83 -3.69
C GLU A 343 -17.10 -6.66 -3.55
N GLU A 344 -17.51 -6.25 -2.35
CA GLU A 344 -18.91 -5.95 -2.09
C GLU A 344 -19.28 -4.87 -3.10
N LYS A 345 -20.03 -5.28 -4.15
CA LYS A 345 -20.68 -4.42 -5.15
C LYS A 345 -21.76 -3.57 -4.50
N THR A 346 -21.36 -2.78 -3.52
CA THR A 346 -22.07 -1.55 -3.16
C THR A 346 -21.75 -0.56 -4.27
N GLY A 347 -22.70 -0.40 -5.20
CA GLY A 347 -22.61 0.64 -6.20
C GLY A 347 -22.44 1.98 -5.49
N PHE A 348 -21.30 2.62 -5.73
CA PHE A 348 -21.04 3.96 -5.23
C PHE A 348 -21.58 4.96 -6.26
N ASP A 349 -22.58 5.74 -5.86
CA ASP A 349 -23.07 6.87 -6.65
C ASP A 349 -22.25 8.10 -6.23
N LEU A 350 -21.22 8.44 -7.01
CA LEU A 350 -20.50 9.71 -6.87
C LEU A 350 -21.37 10.84 -7.45
N ASN A 351 -22.54 11.06 -6.86
CA ASN A 351 -23.42 12.15 -7.26
C ASN A 351 -22.96 13.46 -6.59
N VAL A 352 -21.72 13.87 -6.86
CA VAL A 352 -21.26 15.21 -6.51
C VAL A 352 -21.97 16.16 -7.46
N GLN A 353 -23.05 16.79 -7.00
CA GLN A 353 -23.62 17.94 -7.70
C GLN A 353 -22.57 19.05 -7.69
N HIS A 354 -21.78 19.12 -8.75
CA HIS A 354 -20.63 20.00 -8.85
C HIS A 354 -21.02 21.48 -8.77
N GLY A 355 -22.26 21.84 -9.13
CA GLY A 355 -22.80 23.19 -8.95
C GLY A 355 -22.05 24.29 -9.72
N HIS A 356 -21.22 23.91 -10.69
CA HIS A 356 -20.64 24.84 -11.67
C HIS A 356 -21.72 25.30 -12.64
N GLN A 357 -21.52 26.49 -13.21
CA GLN A 357 -22.45 27.05 -14.21
C GLN A 357 -22.14 26.55 -15.63
N ASP A 358 -21.06 25.79 -15.78
CA ASP A 358 -20.58 25.26 -17.05
C ASP A 358 -19.88 23.91 -16.82
N LEU A 359 -19.32 23.32 -17.88
CA LEU A 359 -18.65 22.04 -17.85
C LEU A 359 -17.46 22.02 -16.88
N VAL A 360 -17.28 20.89 -16.21
CA VAL A 360 -16.11 20.58 -15.39
C VAL A 360 -15.07 19.93 -16.29
N GLN A 361 -13.87 20.51 -16.34
CA GLN A 361 -12.78 20.10 -17.23
C GLN A 361 -11.58 19.52 -16.48
N ALA A 362 -11.39 19.94 -15.23
CA ALA A 362 -10.29 19.47 -14.40
C ALA A 362 -10.84 18.96 -13.06
N VAL A 363 -10.32 17.82 -12.62
CA VAL A 363 -10.64 17.25 -11.30
C VAL A 363 -9.34 16.76 -10.66
N ALA A 364 -9.15 17.06 -9.38
CA ALA A 364 -8.02 16.58 -8.61
C ALA A 364 -8.43 16.23 -7.19
N PHE A 365 -8.02 15.06 -6.71
CA PHE A 365 -8.17 14.66 -5.31
C PHE A 365 -6.88 14.95 -4.54
N ASN A 366 -7.01 15.14 -3.24
CA ASN A 366 -5.84 15.18 -2.36
C ASN A 366 -5.30 13.75 -2.13
N ALA A 367 -4.11 13.66 -1.53
CA ALA A 367 -3.44 12.38 -1.27
C ALA A 367 -4.24 11.40 -0.37
N TYR A 368 -5.25 11.88 0.36
CA TYR A 368 -6.08 11.05 1.24
C TYR A 368 -7.39 10.59 0.59
N GLY A 369 -7.74 11.12 -0.60
CA GLY A 369 -9.00 10.81 -1.27
C GLY A 369 -10.27 11.35 -0.57
N ASP A 370 -10.11 12.18 0.45
CA ASP A 370 -11.20 12.76 1.24
C ASP A 370 -11.52 14.23 0.86
N ARG A 371 -10.71 14.84 -0.02
CA ARG A 371 -10.99 16.15 -0.63
C ARG A 371 -10.87 16.08 -2.14
N CYS A 372 -11.73 16.81 -2.81
CA CYS A 372 -11.78 16.90 -4.27
C CYS A 372 -11.86 18.37 -4.69
N ALA A 373 -11.07 18.75 -5.69
CA ALA A 373 -11.16 20.04 -6.37
C ALA A 373 -11.67 19.83 -7.80
N THR A 374 -12.63 20.66 -8.23
CA THR A 374 -13.14 20.68 -9.60
C THR A 374 -12.92 22.06 -10.21
N GLY A 375 -12.45 22.09 -11.46
CA GLY A 375 -12.21 23.27 -12.26
C GLY A 375 -13.09 23.25 -13.50
N SER A 376 -13.70 24.39 -13.83
CA SER A 376 -14.71 24.47 -14.88
C SER A 376 -14.35 25.49 -15.96
N VAL A 377 -15.03 25.38 -17.10
CA VAL A 377 -15.09 26.37 -18.16
C VAL A 377 -15.51 27.74 -17.63
N ASP A 378 -16.31 27.80 -16.57
CA ASP A 378 -16.73 29.04 -15.90
C ASP A 378 -15.59 29.81 -15.18
N GLY A 379 -14.36 29.27 -15.20
CA GLY A 379 -13.17 29.85 -14.59
C GLY A 379 -13.13 29.74 -13.07
N LYS A 380 -14.06 29.02 -12.45
CA LYS A 380 -14.10 28.80 -11.01
C LYS A 380 -13.51 27.46 -10.63
N ILE A 381 -12.90 27.44 -9.45
CA ILE A 381 -12.55 26.20 -8.75
C ILE A 381 -13.53 26.02 -7.61
N LYS A 382 -13.97 24.78 -7.41
CA LYS A 382 -14.76 24.35 -6.25
C LYS A 382 -14.03 23.24 -5.52
N VAL A 383 -14.07 23.29 -4.19
CA VAL A 383 -13.51 22.24 -3.32
C VAL A 383 -14.64 21.58 -2.55
N PHE A 384 -14.56 20.26 -2.44
CA PHE A 384 -15.49 19.40 -1.74
C PHE A 384 -14.73 18.53 -0.74
N ASN A 385 -15.31 18.34 0.44
CA ASN A 385 -14.80 17.40 1.44
C ASN A 385 -15.78 16.24 1.60
N ARG A 386 -15.25 15.04 1.76
CA ARG A 386 -16.01 13.83 2.03
C ARG A 386 -16.19 13.66 3.53
N HIS A 387 -17.44 13.50 3.97
CA HIS A 387 -17.77 13.26 5.37
C HIS A 387 -17.76 11.76 5.71
N LYS A 388 -17.85 11.40 7.00
CA LYS A 388 -17.69 10.00 7.48
C LYS A 388 -18.76 9.04 6.96
N ASP A 389 -19.91 9.58 6.56
CA ASP A 389 -21.02 8.89 5.91
C ASP A 389 -20.76 8.61 4.41
N GLY A 390 -19.64 9.08 3.88
CA GLY A 390 -19.26 8.96 2.48
C GLY A 390 -19.82 10.05 1.57
N VAL A 391 -20.59 11.01 2.11
CA VAL A 391 -21.23 12.09 1.35
C VAL A 391 -20.24 13.23 1.10
N TRP A 392 -20.28 13.80 -0.11
CA TRP A 392 -19.45 14.94 -0.49
C TRP A 392 -20.16 16.26 -0.22
N HIS A 393 -19.51 17.15 0.52
CA HIS A 393 -20.02 18.48 0.82
C HIS A 393 -19.17 19.54 0.14
N HIS A 394 -19.83 20.48 -0.51
CA HIS A 394 -19.20 21.68 -1.03
C HIS A 394 -18.60 22.53 0.11
N CYS A 395 -17.35 22.94 -0.03
CA CYS A 395 -16.60 23.69 0.99
C CYS A 395 -16.21 25.09 0.52
N ASP A 396 -15.58 25.22 -0.66
CA ASP A 396 -15.04 26.49 -1.14
C ASP A 396 -15.35 26.72 -2.62
N THR A 397 -15.57 27.97 -3.03
CA THR A 397 -15.68 28.37 -4.45
C THR A 397 -15.00 29.71 -4.65
N TRP A 398 -14.17 29.84 -5.67
CA TRP A 398 -13.60 31.13 -6.06
C TRP A 398 -13.36 31.20 -7.57
N GLY A 399 -13.30 32.43 -8.10
CA GLY A 399 -12.95 32.69 -9.51
C GLY A 399 -11.45 32.64 -9.71
N ALA A 400 -10.92 31.49 -10.11
CA ALA A 400 -9.49 31.23 -10.22
C ALA A 400 -8.87 31.83 -11.50
N HIS A 401 -9.56 31.65 -12.63
CA HIS A 401 -9.13 32.06 -13.96
C HIS A 401 -10.21 32.87 -14.67
N GLY A 402 -9.81 33.61 -15.71
CA GLY A 402 -10.74 34.40 -16.54
C GLY A 402 -11.43 33.58 -17.63
N GLY A 403 -11.20 32.28 -17.66
CA GLY A 403 -11.71 31.34 -18.63
C GLY A 403 -11.46 29.91 -18.15
N GLU A 404 -11.53 28.96 -19.07
CA GLU A 404 -11.48 27.53 -18.79
C GLU A 404 -10.25 27.09 -17.99
N ILE A 405 -10.49 26.22 -17.01
CA ILE A 405 -9.46 25.57 -16.21
C ILE A 405 -9.10 24.23 -16.86
N LEU A 406 -7.87 24.13 -17.35
CA LEU A 406 -7.37 22.98 -18.10
C LEU A 406 -6.83 21.86 -17.19
N GLU A 407 -6.27 22.24 -16.04
CA GLU A 407 -5.55 21.30 -15.19
C GLU A 407 -5.55 21.76 -13.73
N LEU A 408 -5.64 20.78 -12.83
CA LEU A 408 -5.57 20.95 -11.37
C LEU A 408 -4.63 19.90 -10.77
N GLN A 409 -3.92 20.28 -9.71
CA GLN A 409 -3.10 19.35 -8.92
C GLN A 409 -3.11 19.79 -7.44
N TRP A 410 -3.39 18.86 -6.53
CA TRP A 410 -3.13 19.06 -5.10
C TRP A 410 -1.66 18.82 -4.80
N LEU A 411 -1.06 19.65 -3.95
CA LEU A 411 0.26 19.35 -3.39
C LEU A 411 0.14 18.37 -2.21
N PRO A 412 1.21 17.64 -1.88
CA PRO A 412 1.22 16.71 -0.76
C PRO A 412 0.85 17.39 0.58
N PRO A 413 0.19 16.67 1.50
CA PRO A 413 -0.21 17.19 2.80
C PRO A 413 0.98 17.51 3.73
N THR A 414 2.19 17.08 3.35
CA THR A 414 3.44 17.44 4.00
C THR A 414 3.84 18.91 3.78
N VAL A 415 3.18 19.61 2.85
CA VAL A 415 3.32 21.05 2.62
C VAL A 415 2.21 21.81 3.35
N TYR A 416 2.57 22.79 4.18
CA TYR A 416 1.64 23.64 4.91
C TYR A 416 1.74 25.12 4.46
N PRO A 417 0.61 25.84 4.26
CA PRO A 417 -0.77 25.34 4.26
C PRO A 417 -1.05 24.43 3.06
N ASN A 418 -2.24 23.80 3.00
CA ASN A 418 -2.64 23.01 1.82
C ASN A 418 -2.65 23.90 0.56
N LEU A 419 -2.10 23.38 -0.54
CA LEU A 419 -1.99 24.11 -1.79
C LEU A 419 -2.69 23.37 -2.93
N ILE A 420 -3.36 24.15 -3.79
CA ILE A 420 -3.93 23.70 -5.06
C ILE A 420 -3.25 24.48 -6.18
N ALA A 421 -2.71 23.77 -7.16
CA ALA A 421 -2.17 24.36 -8.38
C ALA A 421 -3.22 24.29 -9.51
N SER A 422 -3.27 25.31 -10.35
CA SER A 422 -4.18 25.37 -11.50
C SER A 422 -3.53 26.00 -12.73
N LEU A 423 -4.01 25.58 -13.91
CA LEU A 423 -3.65 26.16 -15.20
C LEU A 423 -4.92 26.53 -15.98
N GLY A 424 -4.99 27.79 -16.41
CA GLY A 424 -6.07 28.28 -17.25
C GLY A 424 -5.74 28.26 -18.74
N ILE A 425 -6.76 28.26 -19.59
CA ILE A 425 -6.67 28.29 -21.06
C ILE A 425 -5.84 29.46 -21.59
N GLU A 426 -5.81 30.57 -20.85
CA GLU A 426 -4.99 31.74 -21.15
C GLU A 426 -3.48 31.50 -20.97
N GLY A 427 -3.09 30.32 -20.47
CA GLY A 427 -1.69 29.95 -20.24
C GLY A 427 -1.08 30.55 -18.98
N ARG A 428 -1.91 30.86 -17.97
CA ARG A 428 -1.47 31.31 -16.65
C ARG A 428 -1.51 30.17 -15.65
N PHE A 429 -0.37 29.91 -15.01
CA PHE A 429 -0.25 29.01 -13.88
C PHE A 429 -0.50 29.78 -12.58
N LYS A 430 -1.26 29.21 -11.65
CA LYS A 430 -1.54 29.79 -10.34
C LYS A 430 -1.47 28.76 -9.23
N LEU A 431 -1.00 29.19 -8.07
CA LEU A 431 -0.95 28.41 -6.83
C LEU A 431 -1.84 29.06 -5.77
N TRP A 432 -2.74 28.29 -5.18
CA TRP A 432 -3.74 28.74 -4.21
C TRP A 432 -3.43 28.14 -2.84
N ALA A 433 -3.21 28.99 -1.86
CA ALA A 433 -2.98 28.58 -0.48
C ALA A 433 -4.29 28.58 0.31
N GLU A 434 -4.56 27.51 1.04
CA GLU A 434 -5.65 27.46 2.01
C GLU A 434 -5.32 28.34 3.21
N ASP A 435 -6.22 29.24 3.58
CA ASP A 435 -6.20 29.92 4.88
C ASP A 435 -7.14 29.19 5.84
N PRO A 436 -6.61 28.42 6.82
CA PRO A 436 -7.45 27.71 7.79
C PRO A 436 -8.23 28.64 8.71
N SER A 437 -7.80 29.89 8.86
CA SER A 437 -8.46 30.90 9.69
C SER A 437 -9.65 31.56 9.00
N ALA A 438 -9.72 31.47 7.67
CA ALA A 438 -10.83 32.00 6.89
C ALA A 438 -12.10 31.14 7.04
N ALA A 439 -13.25 31.81 6.99
CA ALA A 439 -14.54 31.13 6.99
C ALA A 439 -14.65 30.17 5.77
N PRO A 440 -15.28 28.99 5.94
CA PRO A 440 -15.60 28.09 4.83
C PRO A 440 -16.26 28.86 3.68
N GLY A 441 -15.83 28.62 2.45
CA GLY A 441 -16.31 29.31 1.25
C GLY A 441 -15.27 30.27 0.65
N ARG A 442 -14.29 30.73 1.44
CA ARG A 442 -13.30 31.73 1.03
C ARG A 442 -11.85 31.34 1.35
N ARG A 443 -11.59 30.10 1.78
CA ARG A 443 -10.27 29.72 2.31
C ARG A 443 -9.14 29.81 1.29
N PHE A 444 -9.41 29.56 0.02
CA PHE A 444 -8.42 29.66 -1.06
C PHE A 444 -8.42 31.01 -1.78
N SER A 445 -9.20 31.98 -1.28
CA SER A 445 -9.33 33.32 -1.86
C SER A 445 -9.06 34.37 -0.80
N ALA A 446 -7.79 34.73 -0.62
CA ALA A 446 -7.38 35.88 0.18
C ALA A 446 -7.79 37.19 -0.53
N SER A 447 -9.06 37.58 -0.45
CA SER A 447 -9.50 38.89 -0.95
C SER A 447 -10.58 39.52 -0.07
N ASN A 448 -10.29 40.75 0.37
CA ASN A 448 -11.24 41.69 0.97
C ASN A 448 -12.09 42.45 -0.07
N ARG A 449 -11.87 42.23 -1.38
CA ARG A 449 -12.62 42.90 -2.46
C ARG A 449 -13.25 41.87 -3.41
N ALA A 450 -14.52 42.12 -3.76
CA ALA A 450 -15.42 41.17 -4.40
C ALA A 450 -15.05 40.68 -5.81
N THR A 451 -13.95 41.12 -6.43
CA THR A 451 -13.75 40.97 -7.89
C THR A 451 -12.53 40.17 -8.34
N THR A 452 -11.52 39.90 -7.50
CA THR A 452 -10.38 39.03 -7.88
C THR A 452 -9.78 38.32 -6.67
N SER A 453 -9.74 36.98 -6.68
CA SER A 453 -9.02 36.19 -5.67
C SER A 453 -7.51 36.27 -5.91
N LYS A 454 -6.73 36.55 -4.86
CA LYS A 454 -5.27 36.63 -4.94
C LYS A 454 -4.65 35.23 -4.82
N ALA A 455 -3.92 34.80 -5.84
CA ALA A 455 -3.11 33.58 -5.79
C ALA A 455 -1.89 33.80 -4.90
N ALA A 456 -1.41 32.74 -4.25
CA ALA A 456 -0.16 32.75 -3.47
C ALA A 456 1.06 32.93 -4.38
N TYR A 457 1.00 32.33 -5.58
CA TYR A 457 1.99 32.48 -6.63
C TYR A 457 1.31 32.41 -8.00
N GLU A 458 1.83 33.15 -8.98
CA GLU A 458 1.35 33.16 -10.36
C GLU A 458 2.52 33.25 -11.34
N MET A 459 2.46 32.48 -12.41
CA MET A 459 3.45 32.50 -13.49
C MET A 459 2.76 32.55 -14.85
N ARG A 460 3.28 33.38 -15.74
CA ARG A 460 2.84 33.49 -17.14
C ARG A 460 4.03 33.57 -18.08
N SER A 461 3.90 32.95 -19.24
CA SER A 461 4.88 33.11 -20.31
C SER A 461 4.69 34.44 -21.03
N ALA A 462 5.78 35.09 -21.42
CA ALA A 462 5.74 36.34 -22.19
C ALA A 462 5.45 36.12 -23.69
N LYS A 463 5.67 34.89 -24.21
CA LYS A 463 5.62 34.60 -25.65
C LYS A 463 4.56 33.57 -26.03
N TYR A 464 4.53 32.44 -25.31
CA TYR A 464 3.72 31.28 -25.67
C TYR A 464 2.97 30.75 -24.45
N PRO A 465 1.63 30.64 -24.49
CA PRO A 465 0.86 30.20 -23.33
C PRO A 465 1.26 28.78 -22.91
N TYR A 466 1.26 28.54 -21.60
CA TYR A 466 1.43 27.21 -21.02
C TYR A 466 0.22 26.33 -21.33
N ARG A 467 0.47 25.03 -21.51
CA ARG A 467 -0.54 24.02 -21.90
C ARG A 467 -0.59 22.83 -20.96
N SER A 468 0.46 22.57 -20.20
CA SER A 468 0.43 21.59 -19.11
C SER A 468 1.45 21.98 -18.04
N PHE A 469 1.18 21.55 -16.81
CA PHE A 469 2.12 21.67 -15.70
C PHE A 469 2.17 20.38 -14.88
N SER A 470 3.23 20.25 -14.08
CA SER A 470 3.29 19.26 -13.00
C SER A 470 4.18 19.79 -11.89
N MET A 471 3.83 19.48 -10.65
CA MET A 471 4.62 19.83 -9.47
C MET A 471 5.04 18.57 -8.71
N LYS A 472 6.25 18.59 -8.14
CA LYS A 472 6.78 17.55 -7.24
C LYS A 472 7.41 18.20 -6.02
N HIS A 473 7.03 17.73 -4.83
CA HIS A 473 7.68 18.13 -3.58
C HIS A 473 8.65 17.02 -3.15
N ASN A 474 9.87 17.38 -2.79
CA ASN A 474 10.82 16.47 -2.15
C ASN A 474 10.71 16.66 -0.63
N GLU A 475 10.26 15.62 0.07
CA GLU A 475 10.01 15.70 1.52
C GLU A 475 11.30 15.83 2.34
N GLU A 476 12.42 15.31 1.82
CA GLU A 476 13.72 15.35 2.48
C GLU A 476 14.37 16.73 2.35
N THR A 477 14.46 17.26 1.12
CA THR A 477 15.10 18.56 0.88
C THR A 477 14.16 19.74 1.13
N ARG A 478 12.85 19.46 1.27
CA ARG A 478 11.77 20.45 1.38
C ARG A 478 11.68 21.42 0.18
N HIS A 479 12.35 21.09 -0.92
CA HIS A 479 12.23 21.82 -2.18
C HIS A 479 11.04 21.33 -3.00
N THR A 480 10.46 22.24 -3.78
CA THR A 480 9.35 21.97 -4.69
C THR A 480 9.74 22.36 -6.09
N TYR A 481 9.53 21.41 -7.00
CA TYR A 481 9.86 21.54 -8.40
C TYR A 481 8.58 21.78 -9.21
N LEU A 482 8.66 22.68 -10.18
CA LEU A 482 7.57 23.04 -11.07
C LEU A 482 8.02 22.86 -12.52
N ALA A 483 7.28 22.06 -13.28
CA ALA A 483 7.47 21.87 -14.71
C ALA A 483 6.35 22.58 -15.48
N LEU A 484 6.70 23.44 -16.45
CA LEU A 484 5.74 24.16 -17.30
C LEU A 484 6.04 23.93 -18.77
N LEU A 485 5.07 23.36 -19.49
CA LEU A 485 5.17 23.07 -20.92
C LEU A 485 4.39 24.11 -21.74
N ALA A 486 5.09 24.85 -22.58
CA ALA A 486 4.53 25.88 -23.44
C ALA A 486 4.05 25.34 -24.79
N SER A 487 3.12 26.06 -25.42
CA SER A 487 2.54 25.72 -26.72
C SER A 487 3.50 25.69 -27.91
N ASP A 488 4.72 26.23 -27.77
CA ASP A 488 5.78 26.11 -28.78
C ASP A 488 6.68 24.88 -28.60
N GLY A 489 6.36 24.01 -27.63
CA GLY A 489 7.10 22.78 -27.35
C GLY A 489 8.29 22.96 -26.40
N ARG A 490 8.42 24.11 -25.73
CA ARG A 490 9.44 24.31 -24.69
C ARG A 490 8.94 23.89 -23.31
N LEU A 491 9.74 23.11 -22.61
CA LEU A 491 9.53 22.73 -21.22
C LEU A 491 10.53 23.47 -20.33
N MET A 492 10.00 24.23 -19.37
CA MET A 492 10.79 24.90 -18.34
C MET A 492 10.65 24.14 -17.02
N VAL A 493 11.76 23.89 -16.32
CA VAL A 493 11.76 23.31 -14.98
C VAL A 493 12.30 24.33 -13.98
N PHE A 494 11.57 24.52 -12.88
CA PHE A 494 11.88 25.48 -11.82
C PHE A 494 12.01 24.78 -10.47
N GLU A 495 12.76 25.38 -9.58
CA GLU A 495 12.88 25.03 -8.16
C GLU A 495 12.58 26.26 -7.32
N ASN A 496 11.97 26.07 -6.16
CA ASN A 496 11.77 27.17 -5.23
C ASN A 496 13.11 27.64 -4.62
N GLU A 497 13.31 28.96 -4.53
CA GLU A 497 14.59 29.53 -4.09
C GLU A 497 15.02 29.10 -2.69
N GLN A 498 14.04 28.97 -1.79
CA GLN A 498 14.25 28.51 -0.42
C GLN A 498 13.33 27.33 -0.13
N PRO A 499 13.79 26.30 0.60
CA PRO A 499 12.94 25.21 1.03
C PRO A 499 11.65 25.72 1.68
N GLU A 500 10.53 25.05 1.42
CA GLU A 500 9.17 25.41 1.90
C GLU A 500 8.61 26.76 1.42
N ASN A 501 9.42 27.68 0.92
CA ASN A 501 8.92 28.92 0.31
C ASN A 501 8.29 28.61 -1.05
N MET A 502 7.00 28.91 -1.21
CA MET A 502 6.24 28.64 -2.45
C MET A 502 5.91 29.91 -3.23
N SER A 503 6.51 31.05 -2.87
CA SER A 503 6.24 32.35 -3.49
C SER A 503 7.23 32.73 -4.58
N GLU A 504 8.39 32.05 -4.66
CA GLU A 504 9.48 32.38 -5.56
C GLU A 504 10.09 31.10 -6.15
N TYR A 505 10.31 31.11 -7.46
CA TYR A 505 10.83 29.97 -8.21
C TYR A 505 11.90 30.44 -9.19
N THR A 506 13.02 29.72 -9.25
CA THR A 506 14.12 29.97 -10.17
C THR A 506 14.21 28.86 -11.22
N PRO A 507 14.56 29.21 -12.47
CA PRO A 507 14.70 28.22 -13.54
C PRO A 507 15.95 27.37 -13.33
N ILE A 508 15.77 26.04 -13.37
CA ILE A 508 16.86 25.06 -13.30
C ILE A 508 17.33 24.69 -14.72
N ASP A 509 16.39 24.38 -15.61
CA ASP A 509 16.67 23.89 -16.95
C ASP A 509 15.55 24.20 -17.97
N GLU A 510 15.91 24.22 -19.26
CA GLU A 510 15.02 24.44 -20.41
C GLU A 510 15.23 23.34 -21.45
N LEU A 511 14.14 22.69 -21.87
CA LEU A 511 14.15 21.56 -22.80
C LEU A 511 13.26 21.84 -24.02
N SER A 512 13.73 21.50 -25.21
CA SER A 512 12.93 21.52 -26.45
C SER A 512 12.34 20.13 -26.69
N ILE A 513 11.03 19.97 -26.50
CA ILE A 513 10.35 18.68 -26.54
C ILE A 513 10.06 18.25 -27.98
N CYS A 514 9.60 19.19 -28.82
CA CYS A 514 9.36 18.98 -30.24
C CYS A 514 9.75 20.23 -31.03
N THR A 515 9.75 20.11 -32.36
CA THR A 515 9.77 21.29 -33.23
C THR A 515 8.53 22.12 -32.99
N LYS A 516 8.67 23.45 -33.07
CA LYS A 516 7.55 24.37 -32.91
C LYS A 516 6.40 24.00 -33.88
N PRO A 517 5.18 23.73 -33.38
CA PRO A 517 4.04 23.43 -34.23
C PRO A 517 3.67 24.60 -35.15
N SER A 518 3.10 24.26 -36.31
CA SER A 518 2.60 25.24 -37.26
C SER A 518 1.37 25.95 -36.71
N ARG A 519 1.11 27.18 -37.16
CA ARG A 519 -0.07 27.94 -36.71
C ARG A 519 -1.35 27.21 -37.14
N GLY A 520 -2.24 26.94 -36.19
CA GLY A 520 -3.51 26.26 -36.43
C GLY A 520 -3.41 24.74 -36.49
N GLU A 521 -2.21 24.18 -36.32
CA GLU A 521 -2.02 22.74 -36.12
C GLU A 521 -2.65 22.32 -34.78
N GLU A 522 -3.32 21.17 -34.76
CA GLU A 522 -3.81 20.58 -33.52
C GLU A 522 -2.59 20.14 -32.69
N VAL A 523 -2.49 20.64 -31.46
CA VAL A 523 -1.36 20.35 -30.57
C VAL A 523 -1.80 19.55 -29.36
N SER A 524 -0.92 18.68 -28.89
CA SER A 524 -1.10 17.96 -27.63
C SER A 524 0.16 18.00 -26.81
N PHE A 525 0.03 18.45 -25.56
CA PHE A 525 1.14 18.70 -24.65
C PHE A 525 0.75 18.25 -23.25
N ARG A 526 1.55 17.36 -22.66
CA ARG A 526 1.34 16.89 -21.29
C ARG A 526 2.67 16.64 -20.60
N VAL A 527 2.81 17.08 -19.35
CA VAL A 527 4.00 16.82 -18.54
C VAL A 527 3.60 16.26 -17.17
N ARG A 528 4.35 15.26 -16.69
CA ARG A 528 4.21 14.69 -15.35
C ARG A 528 5.57 14.41 -14.74
N PHE A 529 5.77 14.84 -13.50
CA PHE A 529 6.85 14.31 -12.67
C PHE A 529 6.58 12.86 -12.29
N ASP A 530 7.65 12.11 -12.09
CA ASP A 530 7.62 10.84 -11.39
C ASP A 530 7.11 11.05 -9.95
N PRO A 531 5.94 10.48 -9.57
CA PRO A 531 5.35 10.65 -8.25
C PRO A 531 6.10 9.88 -7.15
N ASN A 532 7.04 9.00 -7.51
CA ASN A 532 7.80 8.22 -6.53
C ASN A 532 8.84 9.11 -5.80
N PRO A 533 9.08 8.89 -4.50
CA PRO A 533 10.06 9.67 -3.75
C PRO A 533 11.47 9.49 -4.32
N ASP A 534 11.83 8.23 -4.62
CA ASP A 534 13.14 7.84 -5.15
C ASP A 534 13.02 7.17 -6.52
N PRO A 535 14.07 7.25 -7.38
CA PRO A 535 14.17 6.45 -8.59
C PRO A 535 14.04 4.95 -8.30
N CYS A 536 13.57 4.17 -9.28
CA CYS A 536 13.46 2.73 -9.10
C CYS A 536 14.82 2.09 -8.76
N TYR A 537 14.80 1.02 -7.97
CA TYR A 537 16.01 0.40 -7.44
C TYR A 537 17.07 0.05 -8.50
N ASN A 538 16.67 -0.44 -9.67
CA ASN A 538 17.62 -0.77 -10.74
C ASN A 538 18.24 0.49 -11.36
N ALA A 539 17.53 1.62 -11.39
CA ALA A 539 18.08 2.90 -11.79
C ALA A 539 19.18 3.37 -10.83
N MET A 540 18.92 3.27 -9.52
CA MET A 540 19.93 3.59 -8.50
C MET A 540 21.17 2.69 -8.62
N GLN A 541 20.99 1.38 -8.82
CA GLN A 541 22.12 0.47 -9.05
C GLN A 541 22.96 0.80 -10.28
N ALA A 542 22.33 1.35 -11.32
CA ALA A 542 23.03 1.77 -12.52
C ALA A 542 23.69 3.17 -12.40
N GLY A 543 23.57 3.82 -11.24
CA GLY A 543 24.23 5.10 -10.94
C GLY A 543 23.34 6.34 -11.07
N VAL A 544 22.00 6.19 -11.09
CA VAL A 544 21.09 7.33 -10.93
C VAL A 544 21.10 7.77 -9.46
N ALA A 545 21.32 9.06 -9.20
CA ALA A 545 21.30 9.64 -7.86
C ALA A 545 19.92 9.47 -7.18
N SER A 546 19.89 9.28 -5.86
CA SER A 546 18.63 9.08 -5.11
C SER A 546 17.68 10.28 -5.19
N ASP A 547 18.22 11.48 -5.30
CA ASP A 547 17.45 12.72 -5.43
C ASP A 547 17.17 13.12 -6.89
N SER A 548 17.44 12.22 -7.84
CA SER A 548 17.19 12.44 -9.27
C SER A 548 15.69 12.63 -9.53
N LEU A 549 15.36 13.74 -10.20
CA LEU A 549 14.03 14.02 -10.70
C LEU A 549 13.82 13.30 -12.03
N ALA A 550 12.61 12.79 -12.25
CA ALA A 550 12.22 12.22 -13.53
C ALA A 550 10.93 12.85 -14.04
N LEU A 551 10.84 13.01 -15.37
CA LEU A 551 9.72 13.61 -16.08
C LEU A 551 9.31 12.70 -17.22
N VAL A 552 8.00 12.50 -17.42
CA VAL A 552 7.42 11.99 -18.66
C VAL A 552 6.68 13.13 -19.36
N VAL A 553 6.93 13.29 -20.65
CA VAL A 553 6.44 14.42 -21.44
C VAL A 553 5.88 13.91 -22.76
N ALA A 554 4.59 14.16 -23.02
CA ALA A 554 4.02 14.04 -24.35
C ALA A 554 4.17 15.38 -25.08
N GLY A 555 4.84 15.34 -26.24
CA GLY A 555 4.88 16.41 -27.22
C GLY A 555 4.38 15.87 -28.55
N MET A 556 3.18 16.29 -28.95
CA MET A 556 2.51 15.80 -30.16
C MET A 556 2.30 14.29 -30.12
N ALA A 557 2.93 13.52 -31.00
CA ALA A 557 2.85 12.06 -31.05
C ALA A 557 3.99 11.35 -30.30
N ALA A 558 5.00 12.08 -29.82
CA ALA A 558 6.17 11.50 -29.16
C ALA A 558 6.03 11.61 -27.64
N VAL A 559 6.46 10.56 -26.92
CA VAL A 559 6.59 10.59 -25.46
C VAL A 559 8.07 10.50 -25.09
N LYS A 560 8.58 11.49 -24.38
CA LYS A 560 9.97 11.60 -23.94
C LYS A 560 10.06 11.48 -22.43
N ILE A 561 11.07 10.75 -21.96
CA ILE A 561 11.35 10.55 -20.55
C ILE A 561 12.69 11.21 -20.25
N TYR A 562 12.72 12.08 -19.26
CA TYR A 562 13.91 12.78 -18.81
C TYR A 562 14.26 12.38 -17.39
N ARG A 563 15.56 12.41 -17.08
CA ARG A 563 16.08 12.29 -15.72
C ARG A 563 17.07 13.39 -15.43
N SER A 564 17.11 13.86 -14.20
CA SER A 564 18.06 14.87 -13.77
C SER A 564 19.37 14.23 -13.31
N ARG A 565 20.45 14.98 -13.50
CA ARG A 565 21.76 14.74 -12.93
C ARG A 565 22.36 16.07 -12.53
N ASP A 566 23.36 16.04 -11.68
CA ASP A 566 24.13 17.24 -11.38
C ASP A 566 25.35 17.35 -12.29
N VAL A 567 25.60 18.55 -12.77
CA VAL A 567 26.67 18.88 -13.70
C VAL A 567 27.43 20.07 -13.15
N ILE A 568 28.76 20.05 -13.27
CA ILE A 568 29.58 21.19 -12.89
C ILE A 568 29.67 22.12 -14.10
N THR A 569 29.10 23.31 -13.96
CA THR A 569 29.20 24.39 -14.94
C THR A 569 30.13 25.48 -14.43
N THR A 570 31.05 25.96 -15.27
CA THR A 570 31.92 27.09 -14.94
C THR A 570 31.33 28.37 -15.51
N SER A 571 30.94 29.28 -14.62
CA SER A 571 30.47 30.63 -14.99
C SER A 571 31.42 31.65 -14.35
N TYR A 572 31.95 32.58 -15.16
CA TYR A 572 32.93 33.58 -14.72
C TYR A 572 34.15 33.00 -13.96
N GLY A 573 34.59 31.79 -14.33
CA GLY A 573 35.73 31.13 -13.69
C GLY A 573 35.41 30.43 -12.35
N VAL A 574 34.17 30.48 -11.88
CA VAL A 574 33.71 29.77 -10.68
C VAL A 574 32.96 28.51 -11.11
N ALA A 575 33.39 27.36 -10.58
CA ALA A 575 32.68 26.09 -10.76
C ALA A 575 31.45 26.06 -9.86
N GLN A 576 30.27 25.90 -10.44
CA GLN A 576 29.01 25.73 -9.74
C GLN A 576 28.34 24.43 -10.17
N MET A 577 27.75 23.74 -9.21
CA MET A 577 26.95 22.54 -9.46
C MET A 577 25.55 22.99 -9.87
N GLN A 578 25.10 22.52 -11.03
CA GLN A 578 23.78 22.81 -11.58
C GLN A 578 23.10 21.51 -11.96
N ARG A 579 21.82 21.40 -11.64
CA ARG A 579 20.98 20.28 -12.07
C ARG A 579 20.59 20.43 -13.53
N GLU A 580 20.74 19.37 -14.31
CA GLU A 580 20.42 19.31 -15.74
C GLU A 580 19.64 18.04 -16.04
N PHE A 581 18.68 18.11 -16.96
CA PHE A 581 17.93 16.96 -17.45
C PHE A 581 18.55 16.40 -18.74
N TYR A 582 18.69 15.08 -18.80
CA TYR A 582 19.07 14.35 -20.01
C TYR A 582 17.90 13.51 -20.52
N LEU A 583 17.83 13.30 -21.85
CA LEU A 583 16.84 12.41 -22.44
C LEU A 583 17.21 10.96 -22.10
N ALA A 584 16.43 10.33 -21.23
CA ALA A 584 16.60 8.95 -20.81
C ALA A 584 16.06 7.97 -21.86
N LEU A 585 14.92 8.32 -22.48
CA LEU A 585 14.23 7.48 -23.45
C LEU A 585 13.23 8.31 -24.29
N GLU A 586 13.02 7.91 -25.53
CA GLU A 586 11.92 8.36 -26.38
C GLU A 586 11.07 7.18 -26.87
N VAL A 587 9.74 7.35 -26.85
CA VAL A 587 8.74 6.41 -27.31
C VAL A 587 7.99 7.06 -28.48
N GLY A 588 8.26 6.57 -29.70
CA GLY A 588 7.70 7.11 -30.95
C GLY A 588 6.80 6.13 -31.71
N ILE A 589 6.03 5.30 -30.99
CA ILE A 589 5.21 4.23 -31.61
C ILE A 589 3.75 4.62 -31.84
N HIS A 590 3.33 5.78 -31.34
CA HIS A 590 1.95 6.26 -31.41
C HIS A 590 1.62 6.73 -32.83
N ARG A 591 0.37 6.51 -33.27
CA ARG A 591 -0.10 6.87 -34.63
C ARG A 591 -1.01 8.09 -34.65
N GLY A 592 -0.92 8.93 -33.63
CA GLY A 592 -1.72 10.14 -33.45
C GLY A 592 -1.21 10.93 -32.26
N LEU A 593 -1.90 12.03 -31.93
CA LEU A 593 -1.54 12.85 -30.77
C LEU A 593 -1.69 12.05 -29.47
N VAL A 594 -0.67 12.11 -28.61
CA VAL A 594 -0.73 11.57 -27.25
C VAL A 594 -1.40 12.62 -26.38
N ARG A 595 -2.63 12.34 -25.94
CA ARG A 595 -3.50 13.27 -25.20
C ARG A 595 -3.11 13.37 -23.73
N ASP A 596 -2.69 12.27 -23.14
CA ASP A 596 -2.34 12.22 -21.73
C ASP A 596 -1.25 11.18 -21.45
N VAL A 597 -0.51 11.41 -20.38
CA VAL A 597 0.54 10.52 -19.87
C VAL A 597 0.42 10.43 -18.36
N ALA A 598 0.62 9.24 -17.83
CA ALA A 598 0.64 8.99 -16.39
C ALA A 598 1.87 8.15 -16.02
N TRP A 599 2.46 8.47 -14.88
CA TRP A 599 3.54 7.69 -14.28
C TRP A 599 2.97 6.92 -13.10
N ALA A 600 3.23 5.62 -13.03
CA ALA A 600 2.69 4.77 -11.98
C ALA A 600 3.39 5.04 -10.64
N PRO A 601 2.65 5.34 -9.57
CA PRO A 601 3.18 5.29 -8.22
C PRO A 601 3.62 3.86 -7.85
N GLY A 602 4.52 3.72 -6.88
CA GLY A 602 4.91 2.43 -6.34
C GLY A 602 5.90 1.67 -7.23
N ASN A 603 7.12 2.18 -7.37
CA ASN A 603 8.27 1.54 -8.02
C ASN A 603 8.82 0.27 -7.29
N ILE A 604 7.95 -0.50 -6.63
CA ILE A 604 8.29 -1.65 -5.75
C ILE A 604 8.94 -2.83 -6.50
N ARG A 605 8.86 -2.84 -7.83
CA ARG A 605 9.31 -3.96 -8.68
C ARG A 605 10.68 -3.74 -9.33
N GLY A 606 11.34 -2.61 -9.02
CA GLY A 606 12.67 -2.28 -9.53
C GLY A 606 12.69 -1.76 -10.97
N HIS A 607 11.54 -1.38 -11.52
CA HIS A 607 11.41 -0.73 -12.83
C HIS A 607 10.29 0.31 -12.75
N ASP A 608 10.30 1.27 -13.66
CA ASP A 608 9.24 2.27 -13.74
C ASP A 608 8.15 1.81 -14.72
N ILE A 609 6.94 2.32 -14.53
CA ILE A 609 5.80 2.08 -15.41
C ILE A 609 5.18 3.42 -15.78
N ILE A 610 4.89 3.60 -17.07
CA ILE A 610 4.12 4.74 -17.57
C ILE A 610 2.97 4.26 -18.44
N ALA A 611 1.92 5.06 -18.52
CA ALA A 611 0.81 4.85 -19.43
C ALA A 611 0.57 6.09 -20.31
N THR A 612 0.02 5.85 -21.49
CA THR A 612 -0.25 6.90 -22.49
C THR A 612 -1.66 6.70 -23.05
N ALA A 613 -2.41 7.81 -23.18
CA ALA A 613 -3.68 7.88 -23.89
C ALA A 613 -3.45 8.56 -25.25
N CYS A 614 -3.95 7.96 -26.33
CA CYS A 614 -3.68 8.46 -27.67
C CYS A 614 -4.96 8.62 -28.50
N GLN A 615 -4.93 9.61 -29.38
CA GLN A 615 -5.95 9.86 -30.41
C GLN A 615 -6.16 8.66 -31.34
N ASP A 616 -5.18 7.75 -31.44
CA ASP A 616 -5.32 6.51 -32.20
C ASP A 616 -6.27 5.48 -31.56
N GLY A 617 -6.85 5.80 -30.41
CA GLY A 617 -7.87 5.01 -29.72
C GLY A 617 -7.31 3.93 -28.80
N PHE A 618 -6.00 3.92 -28.56
CA PHE A 618 -5.35 2.96 -27.68
C PHE A 618 -4.78 3.62 -26.42
N VAL A 619 -4.92 2.91 -25.31
CA VAL A 619 -4.10 3.12 -24.11
C VAL A 619 -2.92 2.18 -24.20
N ARG A 620 -1.70 2.68 -23.99
CA ARG A 620 -0.50 1.84 -23.96
C ARG A 620 0.20 1.97 -22.62
N VAL A 621 0.69 0.84 -22.11
CA VAL A 621 1.46 0.77 -20.88
C VAL A 621 2.87 0.31 -21.21
N PHE A 622 3.85 1.06 -20.73
CA PHE A 622 5.26 0.83 -20.96
C PHE A 622 5.97 0.53 -19.65
N ARG A 623 6.82 -0.50 -19.67
CA ARG A 623 7.80 -0.76 -18.63
C ARG A 623 9.14 -0.14 -19.03
N ILE A 624 9.75 0.59 -18.11
CA ILE A 624 11.06 1.20 -18.28
C ILE A 624 12.05 0.43 -17.40
N ASP A 625 12.90 -0.36 -18.04
CA ASP A 625 13.95 -1.13 -17.40
C ASP A 625 15.26 -0.33 -17.42
N THR A 626 16.07 -0.48 -16.37
CA THR A 626 17.44 0.04 -16.34
C THR A 626 18.40 -1.14 -16.32
N PRO A 627 19.02 -1.52 -17.46
CA PRO A 627 19.97 -2.61 -17.51
C PRO A 627 21.22 -2.28 -16.69
N HIS A 628 21.64 -3.19 -15.82
CA HIS A 628 22.89 -3.10 -15.07
C HIS A 628 23.72 -4.38 -15.27
N SER A 629 25.00 -4.24 -15.62
CA SER A 629 25.94 -5.36 -15.72
C SER A 629 26.56 -5.64 -14.35
N SER A 630 26.29 -6.81 -13.78
CA SER A 630 26.86 -7.26 -12.50
C SER A 630 28.40 -7.37 -12.48
N ASN A 631 29.06 -7.27 -13.64
CA ASN A 631 30.52 -7.39 -13.79
C ASN A 631 31.26 -6.05 -13.70
N GLU A 632 30.58 -4.91 -13.70
CA GLU A 632 31.22 -3.62 -13.48
C GLU A 632 31.05 -3.26 -12.00
N GLY A 633 32.05 -3.61 -11.19
CA GLY A 633 32.10 -3.43 -9.74
C GLY A 633 32.12 -1.97 -9.26
N LYS A 634 31.16 -1.14 -9.69
CA LYS A 634 30.81 0.10 -9.01
C LYS A 634 29.86 -0.23 -7.86
N SER A 635 30.43 -0.94 -6.89
CA SER A 635 29.96 -0.89 -5.51
C SER A 635 29.96 0.57 -5.09
N TRP A 636 28.86 1.01 -4.47
CA TRP A 636 28.70 2.25 -3.71
C TRP A 636 30.02 3.00 -3.51
N SER A 637 30.23 4.13 -4.20
CA SER A 637 31.33 5.01 -3.82
C SER A 637 30.97 5.57 -2.44
N THR A 638 31.72 5.12 -1.44
CA THR A 638 31.76 5.58 -0.05
C THR A 638 31.81 7.10 0.13
N SER A 639 31.93 7.88 -0.94
CA SER A 639 31.83 9.34 -0.98
C SER A 639 30.43 9.90 -0.68
N GLU A 640 29.33 9.15 -0.86
CA GLU A 640 27.99 9.66 -0.55
C GLU A 640 27.64 9.58 0.95
N LEU A 641 28.16 8.58 1.67
CA LEU A 641 28.08 8.54 3.14
C LEU A 641 28.91 9.68 3.78
N ALA A 642 29.99 10.12 3.12
CA ALA A 642 30.82 11.23 3.59
C ALA A 642 30.19 12.63 3.36
N ARG A 643 29.13 12.75 2.55
CA ARG A 643 28.43 14.04 2.36
C ARG A 643 27.42 14.33 3.49
N TYR A 644 26.91 13.31 4.17
CA TYR A 644 25.99 13.48 5.30
C TYR A 644 26.66 13.99 6.58
N GLU A 645 27.96 13.71 6.80
CA GLU A 645 28.67 14.22 7.99
C GLU A 645 29.16 15.67 7.83
N ASN A 646 29.37 16.16 6.61
CA ASN A 646 29.97 17.48 6.39
C ASN A 646 28.97 18.65 6.32
N HIS A 647 27.65 18.41 6.36
CA HIS A 647 26.66 19.49 6.44
C HIS A 647 26.35 19.95 7.86
N GLN A 648 26.95 19.36 8.90
CA GLN A 648 26.80 19.82 10.29
C GLN A 648 28.01 20.51 10.91
N VAL A 649 29.19 20.52 10.26
CA VAL A 649 30.36 21.23 10.82
C VAL A 649 31.20 21.82 9.70
N GLN A 650 31.12 23.14 9.49
CA GLN A 650 32.30 23.98 9.25
C GLN A 650 31.94 25.47 9.27
N THR A 651 31.89 26.04 10.47
CA THR A 651 32.65 27.25 10.73
C THR A 651 34.08 26.86 11.11
N SER A 652 35.05 27.57 10.54
CA SER A 652 36.49 27.59 10.86
C SER A 652 37.43 26.71 10.04
N SER A 653 38.51 27.38 9.65
CA SER A 653 39.62 27.05 8.77
C SER A 653 40.59 25.99 9.28
N ARG A 654 41.15 25.16 8.38
CA ARG A 654 42.61 25.08 8.10
C ARG A 654 42.95 24.07 7.00
N ALA A 655 44.02 24.41 6.28
CA ALA A 655 44.61 23.68 5.16
C ALA A 655 45.24 22.33 5.55
N GLY A 656 45.22 21.39 4.59
CA GLY A 656 46.02 20.17 4.60
C GLY A 656 46.03 19.52 3.20
N GLN A 657 47.15 19.62 2.50
CA GLN A 657 47.40 18.98 1.21
C GLN A 657 47.52 17.46 1.37
N LEU A 658 46.84 16.68 0.52
CA LEU A 658 47.34 15.39 0.06
C LEU A 658 46.96 15.19 -1.42
N ASN A 659 48.00 14.93 -2.22
CA ASN A 659 47.96 14.62 -3.64
C ASN A 659 47.30 13.25 -3.87
N ASP A 660 46.36 13.16 -4.81
CA ASP A 660 46.23 11.95 -5.62
C ASP A 660 45.88 12.27 -7.07
N LYS A 661 46.65 11.69 -7.98
CA LYS A 661 46.61 11.94 -9.42
C LYS A 661 45.43 11.18 -10.05
N GLN A 662 44.37 11.88 -10.43
CA GLN A 662 43.42 11.39 -11.45
C GLN A 662 43.34 12.39 -12.61
N GLN A 663 43.48 11.84 -13.82
CA GLN A 663 43.52 12.57 -15.08
C GLN A 663 42.25 13.43 -15.27
N HIS A 664 42.44 14.75 -15.29
CA HIS A 664 41.42 15.70 -15.72
C HIS A 664 41.14 15.54 -17.22
N GLN A 665 39.97 15.00 -17.57
CA GLN A 665 39.31 15.42 -18.81
C GLN A 665 38.68 16.79 -18.56
N SER A 666 39.08 17.74 -19.38
CA SER A 666 38.76 19.17 -19.32
C SER A 666 37.26 19.44 -19.32
N GLY A 667 36.78 20.26 -18.37
CA GLY A 667 35.39 20.73 -18.24
C GLY A 667 34.88 21.62 -19.39
N LEU A 668 35.60 21.66 -20.50
CA LEU A 668 35.18 22.33 -21.73
C LEU A 668 34.08 21.55 -22.47
N SER A 669 34.03 20.21 -22.34
CA SER A 669 33.03 19.38 -23.02
C SER A 669 31.62 19.53 -22.44
N ALA A 670 31.48 19.73 -21.12
CA ALA A 670 30.20 19.93 -20.46
C ALA A 670 29.58 21.30 -20.81
N SER A 671 30.38 22.37 -20.84
CA SER A 671 29.92 23.70 -21.26
C SER A 671 29.64 23.79 -22.77
N LEU A 672 30.38 23.05 -23.61
CA LEU A 672 30.11 22.99 -25.05
C LEU A 672 28.83 22.20 -25.39
N ALA A 673 28.40 21.27 -24.52
CA ALA A 673 27.13 20.54 -24.68
C ALA A 673 25.87 21.42 -24.45
N LYS A 674 26.01 22.57 -23.77
CA LYS A 674 24.98 23.62 -23.72
C LYS A 674 25.03 24.58 -24.92
N SER A 675 26.11 24.59 -25.71
CA SER A 675 26.37 25.57 -26.78
C SER A 675 25.75 25.21 -28.15
N GLY A 676 25.10 24.06 -28.29
CA GLY A 676 24.30 23.76 -29.47
C GLY A 676 22.86 24.26 -29.29
N SER A 677 22.49 25.35 -29.96
CA SER A 677 21.10 25.79 -30.05
C SER A 677 20.17 24.61 -30.35
N HIS A 678 19.20 24.33 -29.47
CA HIS A 678 18.10 23.39 -29.75
C HIS A 678 18.48 21.95 -30.14
N ALA A 679 19.75 21.53 -29.98
CA ALA A 679 20.16 20.18 -30.34
C ALA A 679 19.60 19.17 -29.33
N GLU A 680 18.88 18.17 -29.83
CA GLU A 680 18.27 17.10 -29.05
C GLU A 680 19.27 16.54 -28.02
N ARG A 681 18.91 16.58 -26.73
CA ARG A 681 19.71 16.15 -25.57
C ARG A 681 19.87 14.62 -25.53
N HIS A 682 20.28 14.03 -26.65
CA HIS A 682 20.48 12.61 -26.83
C HIS A 682 21.52 12.06 -25.87
N PHE A 683 21.35 10.80 -25.51
CA PHE A 683 22.29 10.08 -24.65
C PHE A 683 23.70 10.14 -25.25
N SER A 684 24.63 10.75 -24.50
CA SER A 684 26.02 10.97 -24.91
C SER A 684 27.01 10.18 -24.06
N GLY A 685 26.51 9.40 -23.08
CA GLY A 685 27.33 8.60 -22.17
C GLY A 685 28.14 9.45 -21.17
N GLN A 686 27.77 10.72 -20.99
CA GLN A 686 28.41 11.58 -20.02
C GLN A 686 28.16 11.11 -18.58
N LEU A 687 29.05 11.47 -17.66
CA LEU A 687 28.98 11.08 -16.25
C LEU A 687 27.62 11.43 -15.63
N GLY A 688 26.95 10.47 -14.99
CA GLY A 688 25.60 10.65 -14.44
C GLY A 688 24.45 10.41 -15.42
N GLN A 689 24.72 10.13 -16.70
CA GLN A 689 23.69 9.62 -17.62
C GLN A 689 23.60 8.10 -17.53
N VAL A 690 22.40 7.59 -17.36
CA VAL A 690 22.13 6.15 -17.29
C VAL A 690 21.26 5.74 -18.48
N LYS A 691 21.58 4.59 -19.07
CA LYS A 691 20.82 4.07 -20.21
C LYS A 691 19.59 3.32 -19.71
N HIS A 692 18.44 3.62 -20.31
CA HIS A 692 17.19 2.94 -20.05
C HIS A 692 16.70 2.19 -21.29
N ALA A 693 15.91 1.15 -21.07
CA ALA A 693 15.24 0.38 -22.10
C ALA A 693 13.75 0.40 -21.86
N CYS A 694 12.96 0.49 -22.92
CA CYS A 694 11.52 0.52 -22.83
C CYS A 694 10.91 -0.71 -23.50
N LYS A 695 9.86 -1.23 -22.89
CA LYS A 695 9.06 -2.31 -23.43
C LYS A 695 7.58 -1.96 -23.30
N GLU A 696 6.85 -1.99 -24.41
CA GLU A 696 5.39 -2.01 -24.36
C GLU A 696 4.95 -3.33 -23.72
N ILE A 697 4.24 -3.23 -22.60
CA ILE A 697 3.73 -4.39 -21.85
C ILE A 697 2.22 -4.58 -22.01
N ALA A 698 1.52 -3.54 -22.46
CA ALA A 698 0.12 -3.64 -22.85
C ALA A 698 -0.24 -2.57 -23.90
N LYS A 699 -1.15 -2.95 -24.79
CA LYS A 699 -1.85 -2.10 -25.74
C LYS A 699 -3.33 -2.43 -25.66
N LEU A 700 -4.09 -1.52 -25.11
CA LEU A 700 -5.49 -1.67 -24.72
C LEU A 700 -6.34 -0.88 -25.71
N ASP A 701 -7.34 -1.52 -26.32
CA ASP A 701 -8.10 -1.03 -27.46
C ASP A 701 -9.59 -0.81 -27.16
N SER A 702 -9.92 -0.61 -25.88
CA SER A 702 -11.30 -0.60 -25.39
C SER A 702 -12.17 0.54 -25.93
N HIS A 703 -11.60 1.74 -26.11
CA HIS A 703 -12.37 2.91 -26.54
C HIS A 703 -12.69 2.90 -28.05
N ARG A 704 -11.79 2.36 -28.90
CA ARG A 704 -11.86 2.39 -30.39
C ARG A 704 -12.01 3.78 -31.04
N THR A 705 -12.14 4.83 -30.23
CA THR A 705 -12.17 6.26 -30.53
C THR A 705 -11.07 6.95 -29.72
N PRO A 706 -10.66 8.20 -30.06
CA PRO A 706 -9.64 8.94 -29.32
C PRO A 706 -9.75 8.83 -27.79
N VAL A 707 -8.64 8.47 -27.16
CA VAL A 707 -8.52 8.40 -25.69
C VAL A 707 -7.91 9.70 -25.19
N TRP A 708 -8.54 10.31 -24.20
CA TRP A 708 -8.19 11.65 -23.71
C TRP A 708 -7.46 11.67 -22.39
N ARG A 709 -7.78 10.74 -21.48
CA ARG A 709 -7.17 10.69 -20.14
C ARG A 709 -6.73 9.30 -19.78
N VAL A 710 -5.66 9.22 -19.00
CA VAL A 710 -5.18 8.00 -18.37
C VAL A 710 -4.63 8.31 -16.99
N GLY A 711 -4.88 7.44 -16.02
CA GLY A 711 -4.48 7.64 -14.63
C GLY A 711 -4.28 6.33 -13.89
N PHE A 712 -3.27 6.29 -13.04
CA PHE A 712 -3.05 5.17 -12.12
C PHE A 712 -3.73 5.44 -10.78
N ASP A 713 -4.02 4.38 -10.05
CA ASP A 713 -4.28 4.47 -8.61
C ASP A 713 -2.99 4.73 -7.81
N ASP A 714 -3.14 5.09 -6.54
CA ASP A 714 -2.03 5.47 -5.63
C ASP A 714 -0.99 4.35 -5.40
N ASP A 715 -1.33 3.09 -5.70
CA ASP A 715 -0.42 1.93 -5.63
C ASP A 715 0.10 1.46 -7.01
N GLY A 716 -0.31 2.12 -8.10
CA GLY A 716 0.08 1.81 -9.47
C GLY A 716 -0.34 0.42 -9.97
N GLN A 717 -1.32 -0.22 -9.31
CA GLN A 717 -1.83 -1.55 -9.66
C GLN A 717 -3.00 -1.50 -10.64
N ILE A 718 -3.68 -0.36 -10.68
CA ILE A 718 -4.88 -0.14 -11.45
C ILE A 718 -4.66 1.05 -12.38
N LEU A 719 -5.19 0.93 -13.58
CA LEU A 719 -5.17 1.96 -14.61
C LEU A 719 -6.60 2.26 -15.05
N ALA A 720 -6.99 3.52 -15.14
CA ALA A 720 -8.24 3.92 -15.80
C ALA A 720 -7.98 4.80 -17.01
N SER A 721 -8.94 4.79 -17.94
CA SER A 721 -8.95 5.65 -19.11
C SER A 721 -10.34 6.14 -19.50
N THR A 722 -10.39 7.29 -20.18
CA THR A 722 -11.62 7.85 -20.79
C THR A 722 -11.35 8.37 -22.20
N GLY A 723 -12.36 8.29 -23.07
CA GLY A 723 -12.27 8.69 -24.47
C GLY A 723 -13.58 9.28 -25.02
N ASP A 724 -13.64 9.50 -26.34
CA ASP A 724 -14.84 10.01 -27.06
C ASP A 724 -16.10 9.17 -26.88
N ASP A 725 -15.94 7.91 -26.52
CA ASP A 725 -17.05 7.01 -26.28
C ASP A 725 -17.81 7.29 -24.97
N GLY A 726 -17.31 8.22 -24.16
CA GLY A 726 -17.88 8.58 -22.87
C GLY A 726 -17.85 7.43 -21.86
N LYS A 727 -16.93 6.46 -22.04
CA LYS A 727 -16.75 5.33 -21.12
C LYS A 727 -15.53 5.52 -20.23
N LEU A 728 -15.60 4.90 -19.04
CA LEU A 728 -14.52 4.76 -18.08
C LEU A 728 -14.15 3.30 -18.10
N ASP A 729 -13.02 2.97 -18.68
CA ASP A 729 -12.49 1.61 -18.65
C ASP A 729 -11.42 1.53 -17.55
N GLY A 730 -11.55 0.51 -16.70
CA GLY A 730 -10.56 0.16 -15.68
C GLY A 730 -9.81 -1.11 -16.05
N TYR A 731 -8.51 -1.14 -15.77
CA TYR A 731 -7.63 -2.26 -16.03
C TYR A 731 -6.86 -2.60 -14.76
N ALA A 732 -6.89 -3.87 -14.36
CA ALA A 732 -6.10 -4.37 -13.23
C ALA A 732 -4.85 -5.10 -13.74
N MET A 733 -3.74 -4.94 -13.02
CA MET A 733 -2.53 -5.68 -13.31
C MET A 733 -2.59 -7.10 -12.70
N ILE A 734 -2.83 -8.12 -13.54
CA ILE A 734 -3.16 -9.48 -13.07
C ILE A 734 -1.95 -10.30 -12.59
N ALA A 735 -0.71 -9.98 -12.98
CA ALA A 735 0.52 -10.58 -12.44
C ALA A 735 1.76 -9.89 -13.05
N PRO A 736 2.96 -9.98 -12.45
CA PRO A 736 4.21 -9.46 -13.06
C PRO A 736 4.61 -10.13 -14.39
N ARG A 737 3.88 -11.15 -14.85
CA ARG A 737 4.13 -11.89 -16.11
C ARG A 737 2.93 -11.96 -17.07
N LYS A 738 1.76 -11.41 -16.72
CA LYS A 738 0.60 -11.33 -17.62
C LYS A 738 0.30 -9.85 -17.96
N PRO A 739 -0.09 -9.54 -19.20
CA PRO A 739 -0.45 -8.18 -19.59
C PRO A 739 -1.67 -7.69 -18.81
N TRP A 740 -1.80 -6.37 -18.73
CA TRP A 740 -3.02 -5.69 -18.28
C TRP A 740 -4.19 -6.20 -19.10
N SER A 741 -5.27 -6.62 -18.45
CA SER A 741 -6.48 -7.06 -19.14
C SER A 741 -7.70 -6.36 -18.58
N ARG A 742 -8.68 -6.19 -19.46
CA ARG A 742 -10.01 -5.73 -19.09
C ARG A 742 -10.63 -6.71 -18.10
N GLU A 743 -11.30 -6.20 -17.07
CA GLU A 743 -12.23 -7.04 -16.30
C GLU A 743 -13.53 -7.19 -17.10
N ASP A 744 -13.64 -8.25 -17.91
CA ASP A 744 -14.88 -8.55 -18.61
C ASP A 744 -15.90 -9.20 -17.66
N ASN A 745 -17.00 -8.47 -17.41
CA ASN A 745 -18.26 -9.01 -16.90
C ASN A 745 -18.73 -10.16 -17.81
N HIS A 746 -18.84 -11.38 -17.28
CA HIS A 746 -19.51 -12.47 -17.99
C HIS A 746 -20.95 -12.09 -18.34
N HIS A 747 -21.27 -12.15 -19.63
CA HIS A 747 -22.58 -11.90 -20.22
C HIS A 747 -23.60 -12.99 -19.84
N GLY A 748 -24.70 -12.56 -19.21
CA GLY A 748 -26.03 -13.17 -19.31
C GLY A 748 -27.02 -12.06 -19.61
N GLY A 749 -27.78 -12.19 -20.70
CA GLY A 749 -28.58 -11.12 -21.30
C GLY A 749 -29.55 -10.42 -20.36
N GLY A 750 -29.60 -9.10 -20.45
CA GLY A 750 -30.53 -8.23 -19.74
C GLY A 750 -30.08 -6.78 -19.86
N SER A 751 -30.78 -6.00 -20.67
CA SER A 751 -30.57 -4.57 -20.87
C SER A 751 -30.67 -3.80 -19.54
N GLY A 752 -29.54 -3.30 -19.05
CA GLY A 752 -29.43 -2.38 -17.91
C GLY A 752 -27.97 -2.03 -17.65
N PRO A 753 -27.62 -0.77 -17.30
CA PRO A 753 -26.23 -0.39 -17.07
C PRO A 753 -25.73 -1.01 -15.75
N ILE A 754 -24.75 -1.92 -15.85
CA ILE A 754 -24.15 -2.60 -14.71
C ILE A 754 -22.94 -1.77 -14.24
N PHE A 755 -23.09 -1.11 -13.09
CA PHE A 755 -22.00 -0.44 -12.36
C PHE A 755 -21.22 -1.48 -11.53
N MET A 756 -19.89 -1.39 -11.54
CA MET A 756 -18.95 -2.27 -10.82
C MET A 756 -18.24 -1.52 -9.66
N PRO A 757 -17.73 -2.27 -8.66
CA PRO A 757 -17.37 -1.77 -7.34
C PRO A 757 -16.01 -1.09 -7.34
N TRP A 758 -15.98 0.18 -6.98
CA TRP A 758 -14.73 0.83 -6.58
C TRP A 758 -14.88 1.19 -5.11
N ASN A 759 -13.86 0.89 -4.30
CA ASN A 759 -13.62 1.65 -3.09
C ASN A 759 -12.83 2.89 -3.55
N PRO A 760 -13.46 4.06 -3.78
CA PRO A 760 -12.85 5.17 -4.50
C PRO A 760 -11.94 6.01 -3.59
N ILE A 761 -11.30 5.37 -2.60
CA ILE A 761 -10.33 6.03 -1.72
C ILE A 761 -8.97 6.11 -2.41
N THR A 762 -8.69 5.25 -3.40
CA THR A 762 -7.52 5.37 -4.26
C THR A 762 -7.84 6.33 -5.40
N ALA A 763 -7.33 7.56 -5.32
CA ALA A 763 -7.63 8.61 -6.25
C ALA A 763 -6.93 8.36 -7.60
N MET A 764 -7.64 7.83 -8.59
CA MET A 764 -7.13 7.94 -9.97
C MET A 764 -7.19 9.40 -10.39
N SER A 765 -6.05 10.09 -10.34
CA SER A 765 -5.96 11.52 -10.61
C SER A 765 -6.58 11.86 -11.97
N GLY A 766 -7.64 12.67 -12.00
CA GLY A 766 -8.11 13.31 -13.23
C GLY A 766 -9.13 12.56 -14.10
N ILE A 767 -9.81 11.52 -13.61
CA ILE A 767 -10.80 10.77 -14.42
C ILE A 767 -12.17 10.66 -13.71
N VAL A 768 -13.24 11.23 -14.29
CA VAL A 768 -14.63 11.09 -13.81
C VAL A 768 -15.60 10.97 -15.00
N LEU A 769 -16.63 10.12 -14.88
CA LEU A 769 -17.79 10.07 -15.79
C LEU A 769 -19.10 10.50 -15.13
N LYS A 770 -20.01 11.07 -15.95
CA LYS A 770 -21.40 11.42 -15.63
C LYS A 770 -22.38 10.44 -16.32
N LYS A 771 -23.54 10.15 -15.71
CA LYS A 771 -24.63 9.38 -16.36
C LYS A 771 -25.65 10.28 -17.06
N SER A 772 -26.15 9.77 -18.20
CA SER A 772 -27.11 10.35 -19.13
C SER A 772 -28.55 10.43 -18.59
N GLY A 773 -29.16 11.58 -18.84
CA GLY A 773 -30.59 11.84 -18.63
C GLY A 773 -31.01 13.18 -19.23
N GLU A 774 -30.33 13.61 -20.30
CA GLU A 774 -30.65 14.69 -21.26
C GLU A 774 -29.40 14.82 -22.14
N GLU A 775 -29.57 14.99 -23.44
CA GLU A 775 -28.45 15.08 -24.39
C GLU A 775 -27.44 16.17 -23.98
N VAL A 776 -26.17 15.91 -24.34
CA VAL A 776 -25.07 16.87 -24.63
C VAL A 776 -23.76 16.59 -23.86
N ASN A 777 -22.76 16.19 -24.67
CA ASN A 777 -21.29 16.33 -24.61
C ASN A 777 -20.54 16.13 -23.29
N VAL A 778 -19.77 15.04 -23.24
CA VAL A 778 -18.48 14.99 -22.54
C VAL A 778 -17.56 16.00 -23.25
N ALA A 779 -17.10 17.06 -22.57
CA ALA A 779 -15.93 17.79 -23.06
C ALA A 779 -14.67 17.24 -22.40
N MET A 780 -13.62 17.17 -23.22
CA MET A 780 -12.37 16.46 -23.05
C MET A 780 -11.21 17.42 -22.76
#